data_AF-A0A9P5Z1E7-F1
#
_entry.id   AF-A0A9P5Z1E7-F1
#
_cell.length_a   1.000
_cell.length_b   1.000
_cell.length_c   1.000
_cell.angle_alpha   90.00
_cell.angle_beta   90.00
_cell.angle_gamma   90.00
#
_symmetry.space_group_name_H-M   'P 1'
#
loop_
_entity.id
_entity.type
_entity.pdbx_description
1 polymer ?
#
loop_
_entity_poly.entity_id
_entity_poly.type
_entity_poly.pdbx_seq_one_letter_code
_entity_poly.pdbx_strand_id
1 'polypeptide(L)'
;MGAQGKDTEHRLKISLTLPVPHLLNSNYAPTEKETQIIQETITLAQQEDHRLKKLSDKIPRFTSRAHDATYRECQKLRKDVQNFILKHQRLVSDSSFPFRCLPTELLVLIFLFRVWDARYNWSNTEQVDRASKKSAQPWTASYRLAHVCQRWRAIVFDTPQLWACLDITLPTSSYAINSNRRNPASSHFLEEEMAKYFERLQEMLHRSKNEELWLSLRAFDYPQNGYKKLCDKTRDLLAGQSHRLAFLTFQTRDHTVKAFCDAAYASDALCSRSTQRNPTAFPRLKRLILDTYGNPSVVTDGFVHAPALQEVTIRGAHPHIIALPLSQLRIYNEDVLAWTYNLPKFLETLLSSSTGNLERLHLTRLRYRLEPLPLSSSESPSPLTTPPTGSKLAHIHLDFSHRDYYDVQSIGNLLTYFHYPAIQTLRLNSPLDLLGTMINIANDRYPQLPTPFVKLTKLYYRSTMRDANTSSLVSFLRLSPNLEELDIELPSENDLQTLSIVLARLHLKSPQLIPFKQYQTLAPKLRKVYIHTNFWKQSDAQVERMLASLKRLTKALADGQVLDREGHPLLHIELIFEDGDLYRRSKIESFLNNRVPFAVGFYRSTFFSQRRDEILVQVPAANIYSTSTRYPTTRIRSSVMYLSGILDTIDKHRLSYSQMKDLYVSGLHLCLNRLSRLPVGSLPPGYSKHHFRGQAKAILDRWEPLHRKDLCSPETLTLWAKKGHRKLVFVPLNDPRRTGPDAMKLIYGMDDYAVEGIGMS
;
A
#
# COMPACT_ATOMS: atom_id res chain seq x y z
N MET A 1 -23.84 -73.16 -15.22
CA MET A 1 -23.52 -72.07 -14.26
C MET A 1 -24.07 -70.72 -14.77
N GLY A 2 -25.38 -70.60 -14.99
CA GLY A 2 -25.98 -69.40 -15.63
C GLY A 2 -27.05 -68.67 -14.82
N ALA A 3 -27.30 -69.07 -13.57
CA ALA A 3 -28.43 -68.56 -12.78
C ALA A 3 -28.06 -67.55 -11.67
N GLN A 4 -26.77 -67.37 -11.35
CA GLN A 4 -26.33 -66.44 -10.28
C GLN A 4 -26.03 -65.01 -10.75
N GLY A 5 -26.04 -64.72 -12.06
CA GLY A 5 -25.69 -63.37 -12.58
C GLY A 5 -26.78 -62.31 -12.43
N LYS A 6 -28.07 -62.71 -12.39
CA LYS A 6 -29.19 -61.76 -12.37
C LYS A 6 -29.50 -61.18 -10.98
N ASP A 7 -29.11 -61.87 -9.91
CA ASP A 7 -29.38 -61.43 -8.53
C ASP A 7 -28.36 -60.36 -8.04
N THR A 8 -27.17 -60.32 -8.65
CA THR A 8 -26.17 -59.28 -8.43
C THR A 8 -26.51 -57.94 -9.09
N GLU A 9 -27.24 -57.96 -10.21
CA GLU A 9 -27.58 -56.74 -10.97
C GLU A 9 -28.67 -55.91 -10.26
N HIS A 10 -29.58 -56.58 -9.53
CA HIS A 10 -30.66 -55.91 -8.79
C HIS A 10 -30.24 -55.29 -7.44
N ARG A 11 -29.06 -55.66 -6.89
CA ARG A 11 -28.60 -55.17 -5.57
C ARG A 11 -27.66 -53.97 -5.60
N LEU A 12 -27.30 -53.44 -6.77
CA LEU A 12 -26.26 -52.40 -6.90
C LEU A 12 -26.77 -50.95 -7.06
N LYS A 13 -28.09 -50.71 -7.10
CA LYS A 13 -28.63 -49.35 -7.11
C LYS A 13 -29.04 -48.91 -5.71
N ILE A 14 -28.05 -48.55 -4.87
CA ILE A 14 -28.34 -47.56 -3.84
C ILE A 14 -28.74 -46.30 -4.61
N SER A 15 -30.01 -45.93 -4.57
CA SER A 15 -30.42 -44.65 -5.15
C SER A 15 -29.71 -43.57 -4.34
N LEU A 16 -28.74 -42.89 -4.94
CA LEU A 16 -28.10 -41.70 -4.38
C LEU A 16 -29.10 -40.53 -4.38
N THR A 17 -30.21 -40.71 -3.67
CA THR A 17 -31.23 -39.70 -3.45
C THR A 17 -30.61 -38.59 -2.64
N LEU A 18 -30.70 -37.36 -3.15
CA LEU A 18 -30.16 -36.19 -2.47
C LEU A 18 -31.02 -35.95 -1.23
N PRO A 19 -30.50 -36.05 0.01
CA PRO A 19 -31.29 -35.89 1.23
C PRO A 19 -31.93 -34.50 1.35
N VAL A 20 -31.25 -33.49 0.80
CA VAL A 20 -31.64 -32.08 0.90
C VAL A 20 -31.33 -31.36 -0.42
N PRO A 21 -32.07 -31.66 -1.50
CA PRO A 21 -31.75 -31.18 -2.84
C PRO A 21 -31.78 -29.64 -2.93
N HIS A 22 -32.59 -28.99 -2.09
CA HIS A 22 -32.69 -27.54 -2.05
C HIS A 22 -31.44 -26.87 -1.45
N LEU A 23 -30.70 -27.50 -0.53
CA LEU A 23 -29.45 -26.93 0.06
C LEU A 23 -28.26 -26.96 -0.90
N LEU A 24 -28.32 -27.81 -1.91
CA LEU A 24 -27.30 -27.91 -2.96
C LEU A 24 -27.43 -26.79 -4.00
N ASN A 25 -28.64 -26.25 -4.14
CA ASN A 25 -28.97 -25.18 -5.06
C ASN A 25 -29.21 -23.83 -4.35
N SER A 26 -29.09 -23.79 -3.03
CA SER A 26 -29.27 -22.60 -2.21
C SER A 26 -28.05 -22.34 -1.33
N ASN A 27 -28.05 -21.16 -0.70
CA ASN A 27 -27.04 -20.76 0.27
C ASN A 27 -27.60 -20.73 1.70
N TYR A 28 -28.74 -21.38 1.91
CA TYR A 28 -29.27 -21.56 3.24
C TYR A 28 -28.33 -22.45 4.05
N ALA A 29 -28.20 -22.11 5.33
CA ALA A 29 -27.59 -23.01 6.29
C ALA A 29 -28.53 -24.20 6.48
N PRO A 30 -28.00 -25.43 6.56
CA PRO A 30 -28.82 -26.56 6.97
C PRO A 30 -29.39 -26.27 8.37
N THR A 31 -30.65 -26.59 8.58
CA THR A 31 -31.21 -26.72 9.93
C THR A 31 -30.50 -27.84 10.70
N GLU A 32 -30.65 -27.88 12.01
CA GLU A 32 -30.08 -28.95 12.83
C GLU A 32 -30.57 -30.34 12.38
N LYS A 33 -31.88 -30.46 12.08
CA LYS A 33 -32.47 -31.70 11.53
C LYS A 33 -31.89 -32.07 10.18
N GLU A 34 -31.74 -31.11 9.27
CA GLU A 34 -31.12 -31.36 7.95
C GLU A 34 -29.65 -31.72 8.07
N THR A 35 -28.93 -31.12 9.01
CA THR A 35 -27.54 -31.44 9.31
C THR A 35 -27.41 -32.90 9.74
N GLN A 36 -28.29 -33.35 10.64
CA GLN A 36 -28.35 -34.74 11.07
C GLN A 36 -28.62 -35.68 9.88
N ILE A 37 -29.65 -35.38 9.06
CA ILE A 37 -29.98 -36.18 7.88
C ILE A 37 -28.78 -36.25 6.90
N ILE A 38 -28.11 -35.12 6.66
CA ILE A 38 -26.93 -35.06 5.80
C ILE A 38 -25.80 -35.94 6.36
N GLN A 39 -25.53 -35.85 7.67
CA GLN A 39 -24.48 -36.63 8.33
C GLN A 39 -24.76 -38.12 8.25
N GLU A 40 -25.98 -38.56 8.57
CA GLU A 40 -26.40 -39.96 8.46
C GLU A 40 -26.24 -40.47 7.02
N THR A 41 -26.65 -39.65 6.03
CA THR A 41 -26.52 -40.01 4.61
C THR A 41 -25.05 -40.09 4.16
N ILE A 42 -24.18 -39.21 4.66
CA ILE A 42 -22.74 -39.26 4.42
C ILE A 42 -22.15 -40.55 5.01
N THR A 43 -22.53 -40.93 6.22
CA THR A 43 -22.07 -42.17 6.86
C THR A 43 -22.45 -43.40 6.03
N LEU A 44 -23.69 -43.47 5.54
CA LEU A 44 -24.13 -44.55 4.65
C LEU A 44 -23.34 -44.58 3.33
N ALA A 45 -23.13 -43.42 2.72
CA ALA A 45 -22.34 -43.30 1.49
C ALA A 45 -20.87 -43.71 1.71
N GLN A 46 -20.27 -43.40 2.87
CA GLN A 46 -18.91 -43.81 3.22
C GLN A 46 -18.80 -45.33 3.41
N GLN A 47 -19.81 -45.96 4.03
CA GLN A 47 -19.88 -47.42 4.13
C GLN A 47 -19.94 -48.06 2.74
N GLU A 48 -20.68 -47.47 1.81
CA GLU A 48 -20.76 -47.94 0.43
C GLU A 48 -19.45 -47.73 -0.34
N ASP A 49 -18.76 -46.59 -0.23
CA ASP A 49 -17.43 -46.39 -0.83
C ASP A 49 -16.45 -47.47 -0.35
N HIS A 50 -16.48 -47.81 0.94
CA HIS A 50 -15.65 -48.87 1.51
C HIS A 50 -16.01 -50.26 0.97
N ARG A 51 -17.32 -50.54 0.81
CA ARG A 51 -17.79 -51.79 0.21
C ARG A 51 -17.34 -51.92 -1.25
N LEU A 52 -17.49 -50.85 -2.04
CA LEU A 52 -17.08 -50.80 -3.45
C LEU A 52 -15.55 -50.90 -3.58
N LYS A 53 -14.79 -50.30 -2.67
CA LYS A 53 -13.33 -50.46 -2.61
C LYS A 53 -12.95 -51.92 -2.39
N LYS A 54 -13.53 -52.58 -1.38
CA LYS A 54 -13.30 -54.02 -1.12
C LYS A 54 -13.68 -54.90 -2.31
N LEU A 55 -14.77 -54.56 -3.01
CA LEU A 55 -15.20 -55.29 -4.21
C LEU A 55 -14.18 -55.10 -5.34
N SER A 56 -13.75 -53.86 -5.58
CA SER A 56 -12.73 -53.52 -6.58
C SER A 56 -11.40 -54.20 -6.30
N ASP A 57 -11.01 -54.37 -5.04
CA ASP A 57 -9.76 -55.04 -4.64
C ASP A 57 -9.83 -56.57 -4.85
N LYS A 58 -11.03 -57.16 -4.84
CA LYS A 58 -11.25 -58.60 -5.09
C LYS A 58 -11.30 -58.98 -6.58
N ILE A 59 -11.46 -58.02 -7.49
CA ILE A 59 -11.51 -58.29 -8.94
C ILE A 59 -10.06 -58.54 -9.42
N PRO A 60 -9.73 -59.75 -9.92
CA PRO A 60 -8.40 -60.06 -10.44
C PRO A 60 -8.06 -59.15 -11.61
N ARG A 61 -6.91 -58.46 -11.54
CA ARG A 61 -6.51 -57.43 -12.52
C ARG A 61 -6.15 -57.96 -13.91
N PHE A 62 -6.19 -59.28 -14.17
CA PHE A 62 -5.45 -59.86 -15.30
C PHE A 62 -6.09 -61.02 -16.08
N THR A 63 -7.35 -61.41 -15.89
CA THR A 63 -7.81 -62.70 -16.48
C THR A 63 -8.96 -62.65 -17.49
N SER A 64 -9.69 -61.55 -17.72
CA SER A 64 -10.71 -61.50 -18.79
C SER A 64 -11.28 -60.10 -19.07
N ARG A 65 -11.65 -59.81 -20.34
CA ARG A 65 -12.35 -58.56 -20.76
C ARG A 65 -13.63 -58.28 -19.95
N ALA A 66 -14.30 -59.31 -19.44
CA ALA A 66 -15.48 -59.14 -18.59
C ALA A 66 -15.12 -58.52 -17.22
N HIS A 67 -13.97 -58.88 -16.66
CA HIS A 67 -13.51 -58.35 -15.37
C HIS A 67 -13.11 -56.87 -15.48
N ASP A 68 -12.56 -56.45 -16.62
CA ASP A 68 -12.27 -55.04 -16.91
C ASP A 68 -13.54 -54.19 -16.93
N ALA A 69 -14.64 -54.68 -17.51
CA ALA A 69 -15.91 -53.96 -17.55
C ALA A 69 -16.47 -53.76 -16.13
N THR A 70 -16.53 -54.83 -15.33
CA THR A 70 -17.00 -54.77 -13.93
C THR A 70 -16.11 -53.88 -13.06
N TYR A 71 -14.78 -53.92 -13.24
CA TYR A 71 -13.85 -53.04 -12.53
C TYR A 71 -14.08 -51.57 -12.87
N ARG A 72 -14.23 -51.24 -14.16
CA ARG A 72 -14.53 -49.86 -14.61
C ARG A 72 -15.86 -49.36 -14.05
N GLU A 73 -16.88 -50.21 -14.02
CA GLU A 73 -18.18 -49.88 -13.44
C GLU A 73 -18.07 -49.62 -11.93
N CYS A 74 -17.37 -50.50 -11.18
CA CYS A 74 -17.12 -50.30 -9.76
C CYS A 74 -16.36 -49.00 -9.48
N GLN A 75 -15.34 -48.68 -10.28
CA GLN A 75 -14.58 -47.43 -10.15
C GLN A 75 -15.42 -46.19 -10.47
N LYS A 76 -16.28 -46.27 -11.50
CA LYS A 76 -17.22 -45.19 -11.83
C LYS A 76 -18.20 -44.95 -10.69
N LEU A 77 -18.85 -46.00 -10.19
CA LEU A 77 -19.80 -45.90 -9.07
C LEU A 77 -19.12 -45.36 -7.81
N ARG A 78 -17.91 -45.83 -7.52
CA ARG A 78 -17.11 -45.32 -6.40
C ARG A 78 -16.80 -43.83 -6.53
N LYS A 79 -16.43 -43.37 -7.73
CA LYS A 79 -16.22 -41.94 -8.01
C LYS A 79 -17.51 -41.13 -7.80
N ASP A 80 -18.65 -41.67 -8.20
CA ASP A 80 -19.96 -41.03 -8.01
C ASP A 80 -20.33 -40.92 -6.53
N VAL A 81 -20.09 -41.99 -5.74
CA VAL A 81 -20.25 -41.99 -4.27
C VAL A 81 -19.31 -40.99 -3.60
N GLN A 82 -18.04 -40.91 -4.01
CA GLN A 82 -17.09 -39.94 -3.47
C GLN A 82 -17.49 -38.50 -3.81
N ASN A 83 -17.95 -38.24 -5.03
CA ASN A 83 -18.48 -36.93 -5.41
C ASN A 83 -19.72 -36.57 -4.56
N PHE A 84 -20.60 -37.54 -4.32
CA PHE A 84 -21.76 -37.37 -3.44
C PHE A 84 -21.35 -37.02 -2.01
N ILE A 85 -20.41 -37.78 -1.42
CA ILE A 85 -19.86 -37.53 -0.08
C ILE A 85 -19.27 -36.12 -0.02
N LEU A 86 -18.39 -35.75 -0.95
CA LEU A 86 -17.75 -34.43 -0.99
C LEU A 86 -18.78 -33.29 -1.12
N LYS A 87 -19.81 -33.47 -1.96
CA LYS A 87 -20.84 -32.45 -2.18
C LYS A 87 -21.64 -32.18 -0.90
N HIS A 88 -21.97 -33.24 -0.14
CA HIS A 88 -22.75 -33.13 1.09
C HIS A 88 -21.89 -32.77 2.31
N GLN A 89 -20.66 -33.26 2.38
CA GLN A 89 -19.70 -32.84 3.41
C GLN A 89 -19.52 -31.32 3.37
N ARG A 90 -19.48 -30.69 2.19
CA ARG A 90 -19.43 -29.22 2.08
C ARG A 90 -20.64 -28.48 2.66
N LEU A 91 -21.77 -29.16 2.90
CA LEU A 91 -22.92 -28.55 3.57
C LEU A 91 -22.75 -28.52 5.10
N VAL A 92 -22.04 -29.50 5.66
CA VAL A 92 -21.92 -29.74 7.11
C VAL A 92 -20.51 -29.52 7.67
N SER A 93 -19.50 -29.39 6.81
CA SER A 93 -18.11 -29.22 7.23
C SER A 93 -17.93 -27.84 7.86
N ASP A 94 -17.32 -27.80 9.05
CA ASP A 94 -16.98 -26.60 9.82
C ASP A 94 -16.20 -25.52 9.06
N SER A 95 -15.61 -25.86 7.90
CA SER A 95 -14.86 -24.92 7.06
C SER A 95 -15.71 -24.13 6.06
N SER A 96 -16.85 -24.67 5.61
CA SER A 96 -17.84 -23.97 4.77
C SER A 96 -19.03 -23.45 5.58
N PHE A 97 -19.24 -24.03 6.76
CA PHE A 97 -20.23 -23.64 7.76
C PHE A 97 -20.18 -22.15 8.21
N PRO A 98 -19.00 -21.50 8.39
CA PRO A 98 -18.97 -20.16 8.97
C PRO A 98 -19.72 -19.17 8.09
N PHE A 99 -19.48 -19.18 6.78
CA PHE A 99 -20.10 -18.20 5.88
C PHE A 99 -21.61 -18.38 5.68
N ARG A 100 -22.14 -19.60 5.88
CA ARG A 100 -23.58 -19.85 5.82
C ARG A 100 -24.29 -19.49 7.13
N CYS A 101 -23.59 -19.58 8.24
CA CYS A 101 -24.15 -19.37 9.58
C CYS A 101 -23.86 -17.99 10.17
N LEU A 102 -22.96 -17.21 9.57
CA LEU A 102 -22.71 -15.84 10.00
C LEU A 102 -24.03 -15.05 9.98
N PRO A 103 -24.39 -14.35 11.07
CA PRO A 103 -25.46 -13.37 11.07
C PRO A 103 -25.28 -12.32 9.96
N THR A 104 -26.39 -11.78 9.48
CA THR A 104 -26.38 -10.79 8.39
C THR A 104 -25.57 -9.57 8.77
N GLU A 105 -25.61 -9.16 10.04
CA GLU A 105 -24.88 -8.03 10.61
C GLU A 105 -23.37 -8.24 10.50
N LEU A 106 -22.88 -9.45 10.80
CA LEU A 106 -21.45 -9.77 10.67
C LEU A 106 -21.02 -9.83 9.21
N LEU A 107 -21.86 -10.38 8.31
CA LEU A 107 -21.59 -10.34 6.87
C LEU A 107 -21.52 -8.90 6.35
N VAL A 108 -22.44 -8.03 6.77
CA VAL A 108 -22.40 -6.60 6.44
C VAL A 108 -21.11 -5.96 6.92
N LEU A 109 -20.67 -6.22 8.16
CA LEU A 109 -19.39 -5.70 8.66
C LEU A 109 -18.20 -6.21 7.85
N ILE A 110 -18.17 -7.49 7.48
CA ILE A 110 -17.13 -8.06 6.61
C ILE A 110 -17.14 -7.39 5.23
N PHE A 111 -18.33 -7.19 4.65
CA PHE A 111 -18.49 -6.54 3.35
C PHE A 111 -18.04 -5.09 3.40
N LEU A 112 -18.45 -4.35 4.43
CA LEU A 112 -18.04 -2.98 4.66
C LEU A 112 -16.54 -2.89 4.87
N PHE A 113 -15.95 -3.75 5.70
CA PHE A 113 -14.50 -3.82 5.86
C PHE A 113 -13.82 -4.05 4.51
N ARG A 114 -14.33 -4.95 3.66
CA ARG A 114 -13.73 -5.21 2.35
C ARG A 114 -13.85 -4.02 1.39
N VAL A 115 -14.98 -3.31 1.40
CA VAL A 115 -15.18 -2.09 0.60
C VAL A 115 -14.38 -0.92 1.17
N TRP A 116 -14.16 -0.87 2.49
CA TRP A 116 -13.45 0.20 3.21
C TRP A 116 -11.94 0.04 3.20
N ASP A 117 -11.41 -1.17 3.23
CA ASP A 117 -9.99 -1.43 3.03
C ASP A 117 -9.52 -0.91 1.65
N ALA A 118 -10.39 -0.99 0.64
CA ALA A 118 -10.14 -0.32 -0.63
C ALA A 118 -10.04 1.22 -0.50
N ARG A 119 -10.75 1.84 0.46
CA ARG A 119 -10.72 3.30 0.73
C ARG A 119 -9.40 3.74 1.37
N TYR A 120 -8.87 3.00 2.35
CA TYR A 120 -7.57 3.30 2.96
C TYR A 120 -6.42 3.23 1.94
N ASN A 121 -6.53 2.32 0.97
CA ASN A 121 -5.57 2.20 -0.11
C ASN A 121 -5.65 3.33 -1.16
N TRP A 122 -6.70 4.16 -1.17
CA TRP A 122 -6.79 5.29 -2.11
C TRP A 122 -5.76 6.38 -1.84
N SER A 123 -5.41 6.63 -0.57
CA SER A 123 -4.44 7.66 -0.22
C SER A 123 -2.98 7.26 -0.48
N ASN A 124 -2.69 5.95 -0.56
CA ASN A 124 -1.35 5.42 -0.85
C ASN A 124 -1.13 5.22 -2.36
N THR A 125 -1.58 6.18 -3.17
CA THR A 125 -1.52 6.16 -4.64
C THR A 125 -0.12 5.96 -5.21
N GLU A 126 0.95 6.22 -4.45
CA GLU A 126 2.32 5.99 -4.92
C GLU A 126 2.70 4.50 -4.98
N GLN A 127 2.07 3.62 -4.20
CA GLN A 127 2.39 2.19 -4.16
C GLN A 127 1.37 1.27 -4.85
N VAL A 128 0.15 1.75 -5.14
CA VAL A 128 -0.79 0.97 -5.96
C VAL A 128 -0.40 1.09 -7.43
N ASP A 129 0.59 0.28 -7.75
CA ASP A 129 1.21 0.04 -9.04
C ASP A 129 0.22 0.20 -10.21
N ARG A 130 0.62 0.92 -11.26
CA ARG A 130 -0.19 1.18 -12.47
C ARG A 130 -0.75 -0.10 -13.11
N ALA A 131 -0.19 -1.26 -12.76
CA ALA A 131 -0.58 -2.61 -13.13
C ALA A 131 -1.93 -3.08 -12.55
N SER A 132 -2.29 -2.73 -11.30
CA SER A 132 -3.52 -3.23 -10.66
C SER A 132 -4.78 -2.45 -11.06
N LYS A 133 -4.62 -1.32 -11.76
CA LYS A 133 -5.69 -0.37 -12.15
C LYS A 133 -6.86 -0.97 -12.93
N LYS A 134 -6.71 -2.16 -13.54
CA LYS A 134 -7.80 -2.83 -14.28
C LYS A 134 -8.60 -3.85 -13.48
N SER A 135 -8.15 -4.31 -12.31
CA SER A 135 -8.79 -5.43 -11.59
C SER A 135 -9.50 -5.04 -10.29
N ALA A 136 -9.38 -3.80 -9.83
CA ALA A 136 -9.89 -3.39 -8.53
C ALA A 136 -10.55 -2.01 -8.58
N GLN A 137 -11.53 -1.79 -9.46
CA GLN A 137 -12.45 -0.67 -9.27
C GLN A 137 -13.32 -0.98 -8.02
N PRO A 138 -13.29 -0.15 -6.96
CA PRO A 138 -13.98 -0.35 -5.67
C PRO A 138 -15.45 -0.74 -5.79
N TRP A 139 -16.19 -0.17 -6.73
CA TRP A 139 -17.60 -0.53 -6.95
C TRP A 139 -17.78 -1.95 -7.49
N THR A 140 -16.77 -2.52 -8.14
CA THR A 140 -16.78 -3.94 -8.48
C THR A 140 -16.76 -4.82 -7.24
N ALA A 141 -16.36 -4.33 -6.06
CA ALA A 141 -16.44 -5.11 -4.83
C ALA A 141 -17.89 -5.40 -4.47
N SER A 142 -18.77 -4.40 -4.45
CA SER A 142 -20.20 -4.59 -4.14
C SER A 142 -20.88 -5.51 -5.15
N TYR A 143 -20.65 -5.30 -6.46
CA TYR A 143 -21.15 -6.23 -7.47
C TYR A 143 -20.57 -7.65 -7.28
N ARG A 144 -19.27 -7.81 -7.06
CA ARG A 144 -18.64 -9.13 -6.84
C ARG A 144 -19.25 -9.85 -5.64
N LEU A 145 -19.49 -9.14 -4.53
CA LEU A 145 -20.16 -9.68 -3.37
C LEU A 145 -21.57 -10.17 -3.74
N ALA A 146 -22.31 -9.38 -4.53
CA ALA A 146 -23.63 -9.75 -5.03
C ALA A 146 -23.63 -10.93 -6.04
N HIS A 147 -22.46 -11.28 -6.61
CA HIS A 147 -22.30 -12.43 -7.49
C HIS A 147 -21.87 -13.72 -6.76
N VAL A 148 -21.53 -13.66 -5.47
CA VAL A 148 -21.12 -14.86 -4.72
C VAL A 148 -22.29 -15.81 -4.56
N CYS A 149 -23.41 -15.32 -4.04
CA CYS A 149 -24.52 -16.15 -3.64
C CYS A 149 -25.81 -15.32 -3.49
N GLN A 150 -27.00 -15.94 -3.53
CA GLN A 150 -28.28 -15.21 -3.44
C GLN A 150 -28.45 -14.44 -2.12
N ARG A 151 -28.02 -15.03 -0.99
CA ARG A 151 -28.07 -14.37 0.32
C ARG A 151 -27.17 -13.13 0.34
N TRP A 152 -25.93 -13.25 -0.16
CA TRP A 152 -25.01 -12.12 -0.23
C TRP A 152 -25.52 -11.04 -1.16
N ARG A 153 -26.18 -11.40 -2.27
CA ARG A 153 -26.85 -10.46 -3.16
C ARG A 153 -27.93 -9.64 -2.46
N ALA A 154 -28.83 -10.31 -1.72
CA ALA A 154 -29.87 -9.64 -0.95
C ALA A 154 -29.24 -8.65 0.05
N ILE A 155 -28.30 -9.12 0.88
CA ILE A 155 -27.58 -8.29 1.85
C ILE A 155 -26.93 -7.08 1.18
N VAL A 156 -26.23 -7.30 0.05
CA VAL A 156 -25.55 -6.21 -0.67
C VAL A 156 -26.54 -5.19 -1.21
N PHE A 157 -27.67 -5.62 -1.76
CA PHE A 157 -28.69 -4.70 -2.29
C PHE A 157 -29.48 -3.98 -1.19
N ASP A 158 -29.61 -4.60 -0.02
CA ASP A 158 -30.32 -4.03 1.14
C ASP A 158 -29.44 -3.15 2.03
N THR A 159 -28.13 -3.06 1.75
CA THR A 159 -27.16 -2.29 2.55
C THR A 159 -26.63 -1.08 1.76
N PRO A 160 -27.24 0.11 1.89
CA PRO A 160 -26.86 1.32 1.14
C PRO A 160 -25.40 1.75 1.31
N GLN A 161 -24.79 1.50 2.47
CA GLN A 161 -23.41 1.90 2.78
C GLN A 161 -22.37 1.22 1.86
N LEU A 162 -22.69 0.06 1.29
CA LEU A 162 -21.85 -0.64 0.30
C LEU A 162 -21.84 0.07 -1.06
N TRP A 163 -22.82 0.93 -1.32
CA TRP A 163 -22.98 1.68 -2.56
C TRP A 163 -22.51 3.14 -2.44
N ALA A 164 -22.28 3.61 -1.22
CA ALA A 164 -21.84 4.98 -0.92
C ALA A 164 -20.36 5.24 -1.26
N CYS A 165 -19.62 4.23 -1.72
CA CYS A 165 -18.21 4.33 -2.11
C CYS A 165 -18.07 4.31 -3.63
N LEU A 166 -17.84 5.48 -4.22
CA LEU A 166 -17.77 5.68 -5.66
C LEU A 166 -16.33 5.94 -6.10
N ASP A 167 -15.84 5.18 -7.05
CA ASP A 167 -14.54 5.42 -7.69
C ASP A 167 -14.74 5.51 -9.20
N ILE A 168 -14.84 6.76 -9.64
CA ILE A 168 -15.20 7.19 -10.98
C ILE A 168 -13.91 7.44 -11.74
N THR A 169 -13.57 6.51 -12.63
CA THR A 169 -12.50 6.76 -13.61
C THR A 169 -13.16 7.20 -14.91
N LEU A 170 -13.03 8.48 -15.24
CA LEU A 170 -13.44 8.98 -16.54
C LEU A 170 -12.55 8.36 -17.63
N PRO A 171 -13.13 7.84 -18.72
CA PRO A 171 -12.37 7.25 -19.80
C PRO A 171 -11.36 8.27 -20.34
N THR A 172 -10.12 7.83 -20.49
CA THR A 172 -9.01 8.70 -20.92
C THR A 172 -8.88 8.66 -22.42
N SER A 173 -8.47 9.78 -23.02
CA SER A 173 -8.24 9.90 -24.46
C SER A 173 -7.28 8.83 -25.02
N SER A 174 -6.49 8.16 -24.20
CA SER A 174 -5.60 7.07 -24.62
C SER A 174 -6.32 5.88 -25.25
N TYR A 175 -7.61 5.65 -24.94
CA TYR A 175 -8.45 4.70 -25.67
C TYR A 175 -8.78 5.23 -27.09
N ALA A 176 -9.06 6.53 -27.22
CA ALA A 176 -9.35 7.19 -28.49
C ALA A 176 -8.11 7.36 -29.38
N ILE A 177 -6.93 7.63 -28.82
CA ILE A 177 -5.69 7.77 -29.60
C ILE A 177 -5.34 6.46 -30.31
N ASN A 178 -5.67 5.31 -29.72
CA ASN A 178 -5.50 4.02 -30.38
C ASN A 178 -6.61 3.70 -31.40
N SER A 179 -7.84 4.21 -31.21
CA SER A 179 -8.94 4.05 -32.17
C SER A 179 -8.92 5.08 -33.32
N ASN A 180 -8.11 6.13 -33.20
CA ASN A 180 -7.87 7.14 -34.25
C ASN A 180 -7.16 6.59 -35.51
N ARG A 181 -6.99 5.27 -35.63
CA ARG A 181 -6.94 4.61 -36.94
C ARG A 181 -8.35 4.64 -37.58
N ARG A 182 -8.77 5.84 -38.01
CA ARG A 182 -9.77 6.16 -39.06
C ARG A 182 -11.15 5.48 -39.07
N ASN A 183 -11.66 4.90 -37.98
CA ASN A 183 -13.00 4.30 -38.02
C ASN A 183 -14.04 5.19 -37.29
N PRO A 184 -14.93 5.91 -38.03
CA PRO A 184 -16.03 6.68 -37.42
C PRO A 184 -16.98 5.81 -36.59
N ALA A 185 -17.02 4.49 -36.78
CA ALA A 185 -17.76 3.58 -35.90
C ALA A 185 -17.27 3.61 -34.43
N SER A 186 -16.05 4.09 -34.16
CA SER A 186 -15.49 4.14 -32.80
C SER A 186 -16.10 5.24 -31.91
N SER A 187 -16.71 6.29 -32.47
CA SER A 187 -17.39 7.32 -31.68
C SER A 187 -18.71 6.81 -31.09
N HIS A 188 -19.50 6.08 -31.88
CA HIS A 188 -20.77 5.50 -31.42
C HIS A 188 -20.55 4.47 -30.30
N PHE A 189 -19.54 3.61 -30.43
CA PHE A 189 -19.17 2.66 -29.37
C PHE A 189 -18.80 3.37 -28.07
N LEU A 190 -18.09 4.50 -28.15
CA LEU A 190 -17.73 5.30 -26.99
C LEU A 190 -18.99 5.89 -26.32
N GLU A 191 -19.91 6.46 -27.09
CA GLU A 191 -21.16 7.02 -26.57
C GLU A 191 -22.04 5.97 -25.87
N GLU A 192 -22.15 4.77 -26.44
CA GLU A 192 -22.90 3.66 -25.84
C GLU A 192 -22.27 3.18 -24.52
N GLU A 193 -20.94 2.98 -24.50
CA GLU A 193 -20.23 2.60 -23.27
C GLU A 193 -20.32 3.71 -22.20
N MET A 194 -20.31 4.98 -22.62
CA MET A 194 -20.51 6.12 -21.73
C MET A 194 -21.93 6.18 -21.17
N ALA A 195 -22.95 5.85 -21.97
CA ALA A 195 -24.33 5.75 -21.51
C ALA A 195 -24.48 4.64 -20.45
N LYS A 196 -23.97 3.43 -20.74
CA LYS A 196 -23.94 2.32 -19.77
C LYS A 196 -23.18 2.66 -18.50
N TYR A 197 -22.08 3.40 -18.62
CA TYR A 197 -21.31 3.88 -17.48
C TYR A 197 -22.14 4.81 -16.59
N PHE A 198 -22.86 5.76 -17.21
CA PHE A 198 -23.69 6.71 -16.50
C PHE A 198 -24.89 6.05 -15.84
N GLU A 199 -25.56 5.11 -16.51
CA GLU A 199 -26.64 4.31 -15.93
C GLU A 199 -26.18 3.55 -14.68
N ARG A 200 -24.99 2.92 -14.73
CA ARG A 200 -24.40 2.27 -13.55
C ARG A 200 -24.13 3.27 -12.42
N LEU A 201 -23.62 4.46 -12.74
CA LEU A 201 -23.36 5.49 -11.74
C LEU A 201 -24.66 5.99 -11.09
N GLN A 202 -25.71 6.21 -11.88
CA GLN A 202 -27.05 6.57 -11.37
C GLN A 202 -27.62 5.47 -10.48
N GLU A 203 -27.49 4.22 -10.90
CA GLU A 203 -27.95 3.07 -10.12
C GLU A 203 -27.20 2.96 -8.78
N MET A 204 -25.88 3.19 -8.78
CA MET A 204 -25.09 3.22 -7.56
C MET A 204 -25.53 4.35 -6.62
N LEU A 205 -25.74 5.55 -7.16
CA LEU A 205 -26.24 6.70 -6.38
C LEU A 205 -27.63 6.43 -5.81
N HIS A 206 -28.52 5.83 -6.61
CA HIS A 206 -29.85 5.42 -6.17
C HIS A 206 -29.76 4.40 -5.02
N ARG A 207 -28.95 3.34 -5.16
CA ARG A 207 -28.76 2.32 -4.12
C ARG A 207 -28.10 2.84 -2.85
N SER A 208 -27.27 3.87 -2.96
CA SER A 208 -26.66 4.53 -1.80
C SER A 208 -27.66 5.30 -0.93
N LYS A 209 -28.90 5.50 -1.39
CA LYS A 209 -29.99 6.20 -0.69
C LYS A 209 -29.57 7.58 -0.18
N ASN A 210 -29.50 7.79 1.14
CA ASN A 210 -29.11 9.05 1.78
C ASN A 210 -27.78 8.95 2.54
N GLU A 211 -27.01 7.87 2.31
CA GLU A 211 -25.73 7.66 2.99
C GLU A 211 -24.70 8.73 2.61
N GLU A 212 -23.74 8.96 3.51
CA GLU A 212 -22.58 9.81 3.23
C GLU A 212 -21.72 9.22 2.10
N LEU A 213 -21.51 10.01 1.06
CA LEU A 213 -20.81 9.58 -0.14
C LEU A 213 -19.30 9.80 -0.02
N TRP A 214 -18.57 8.79 -0.48
CA TRP A 214 -17.13 8.76 -0.60
C TRP A 214 -16.78 8.66 -2.06
N LEU A 215 -16.34 9.76 -2.65
CA LEU A 215 -16.13 9.89 -4.08
C LEU A 215 -14.63 10.04 -4.39
N SER A 216 -14.12 9.16 -5.24
CA SER A 216 -12.83 9.29 -5.93
C SER A 216 -13.09 9.53 -7.41
N LEU A 217 -12.71 10.69 -7.92
CA LEU A 217 -12.81 11.05 -9.34
C LEU A 217 -11.41 11.07 -9.96
N ARG A 218 -11.17 10.20 -10.94
CA ARG A 218 -9.93 10.12 -11.70
C ARG A 218 -10.22 10.44 -13.15
N ALA A 219 -9.59 11.47 -13.69
CA ALA A 219 -9.78 11.84 -15.09
C ALA A 219 -8.46 12.26 -15.67
N PHE A 220 -7.97 11.49 -16.66
CA PHE A 220 -6.68 11.71 -17.34
C PHE A 220 -6.85 12.31 -18.73
N ASP A 221 -6.38 13.55 -18.89
CA ASP A 221 -6.23 14.33 -20.13
C ASP A 221 -7.50 14.61 -20.97
N TYR A 222 -7.79 15.89 -21.20
CA TYR A 222 -8.84 16.37 -22.10
C TYR A 222 -8.24 17.18 -23.27
N PRO A 223 -8.23 16.63 -24.50
CA PRO A 223 -8.02 17.45 -25.68
C PRO A 223 -9.23 17.50 -26.63
N GLN A 224 -10.40 16.92 -26.33
CA GLN A 224 -11.49 16.82 -27.32
C GLN A 224 -12.91 17.08 -26.77
N ASN A 225 -13.73 17.77 -27.58
CA ASN A 225 -15.10 18.21 -27.29
C ASN A 225 -16.05 17.09 -26.83
N GLY A 226 -15.91 15.86 -27.33
CA GLY A 226 -16.81 14.75 -26.98
C GLY A 226 -16.76 14.34 -25.51
N TYR A 227 -15.57 14.38 -24.90
CA TYR A 227 -15.43 14.05 -23.48
C TYR A 227 -16.04 15.12 -22.59
N LYS A 228 -16.07 16.39 -23.05
CA LYS A 228 -16.60 17.51 -22.26
C LYS A 228 -18.02 17.22 -21.80
N LYS A 229 -18.86 16.71 -22.71
CA LYS A 229 -20.25 16.31 -22.43
C LYS A 229 -20.37 15.26 -21.33
N LEU A 230 -19.44 14.32 -21.22
CA LEU A 230 -19.44 13.34 -20.13
C LEU A 230 -18.98 13.91 -18.82
N CYS A 231 -17.93 14.73 -18.85
CA CYS A 231 -17.49 15.49 -17.68
C CYS A 231 -18.65 16.32 -17.14
N ASP A 232 -19.34 17.05 -18.02
CA ASP A 232 -20.49 17.88 -17.67
C ASP A 232 -21.62 17.04 -17.07
N LYS A 233 -22.05 15.96 -17.75
CA LYS A 233 -23.09 15.05 -17.21
C LYS A 233 -22.71 14.43 -15.87
N THR A 234 -21.48 13.94 -15.75
CA THR A 234 -20.99 13.30 -14.52
C THR A 234 -20.93 14.33 -13.40
N ARG A 235 -20.43 15.54 -13.70
CA ARG A 235 -20.42 16.64 -12.76
C ARG A 235 -21.83 16.98 -12.32
N ASP A 236 -22.78 17.20 -13.22
CA ASP A 236 -24.13 17.62 -12.88
C ASP A 236 -24.82 16.59 -11.98
N LEU A 237 -24.64 15.31 -12.30
CA LEU A 237 -25.12 14.21 -11.48
C LEU A 237 -24.52 14.24 -10.06
N LEU A 238 -23.22 14.50 -9.94
CA LEU A 238 -22.51 14.52 -8.65
C LEU A 238 -22.72 15.81 -7.86
N ALA A 239 -22.89 16.94 -8.54
CA ALA A 239 -23.23 18.24 -7.94
C ALA A 239 -24.60 18.17 -7.26
N GLY A 240 -25.55 17.44 -7.85
CA GLY A 240 -26.82 17.11 -7.19
C GLY A 240 -26.68 16.29 -5.90
N GLN A 241 -25.52 15.65 -5.68
CA GLN A 241 -25.20 14.86 -4.49
C GLN A 241 -24.26 15.57 -3.51
N SER A 242 -23.92 16.83 -3.77
CA SER A 242 -22.98 17.64 -2.96
C SER A 242 -23.31 17.67 -1.46
N HIS A 243 -24.60 17.71 -1.10
CA HIS A 243 -25.08 17.70 0.28
C HIS A 243 -24.76 16.42 1.07
N ARG A 244 -24.41 15.31 0.37
CA ARG A 244 -24.03 14.02 0.98
C ARG A 244 -22.56 13.69 0.84
N LEU A 245 -21.79 14.44 0.05
CA LEU A 245 -20.36 14.20 -0.13
C LEU A 245 -19.63 14.46 1.18
N ALA A 246 -19.14 13.40 1.81
CA ALA A 246 -18.33 13.47 3.03
C ALA A 246 -16.83 13.35 2.74
N PHE A 247 -16.47 12.62 1.67
CA PHE A 247 -15.09 12.42 1.26
C PHE A 247 -14.98 12.61 -0.25
N LEU A 248 -14.01 13.43 -0.67
CA LEU A 248 -13.82 13.76 -2.07
C LEU A 248 -12.33 13.67 -2.43
N THR A 249 -12.01 12.85 -3.42
CA THR A 249 -10.66 12.71 -3.98
C THR A 249 -10.70 13.05 -5.47
N PHE A 250 -9.83 13.94 -5.92
CA PHE A 250 -9.61 14.23 -7.33
C PHE A 250 -8.23 13.74 -7.75
N GLN A 251 -8.16 13.00 -8.84
CA GLN A 251 -6.91 12.65 -9.53
C GLN A 251 -7.02 13.11 -10.99
N THR A 252 -6.86 14.42 -11.22
CA THR A 252 -7.19 15.05 -12.50
C THR A 252 -6.45 16.38 -12.69
N ARG A 253 -6.61 17.05 -13.83
CA ARG A 253 -6.07 18.39 -14.05
C ARG A 253 -6.89 19.44 -13.30
N ASP A 254 -6.27 20.58 -12.97
CA ASP A 254 -6.90 21.65 -12.17
C ASP A 254 -8.23 22.17 -12.77
N HIS A 255 -8.33 22.24 -14.10
CA HIS A 255 -9.55 22.68 -14.76
C HIS A 255 -10.75 21.75 -14.52
N THR A 256 -10.53 20.44 -14.29
CA THR A 256 -11.62 19.52 -13.96
C THR A 256 -12.11 19.76 -12.54
N VAL A 257 -11.19 20.02 -11.61
CA VAL A 257 -11.54 20.39 -10.22
C VAL A 257 -12.35 21.68 -10.23
N LYS A 258 -11.87 22.70 -10.96
CA LYS A 258 -12.61 23.95 -11.13
C LYS A 258 -13.97 23.74 -11.78
N ALA A 259 -14.02 23.02 -12.91
CA ALA A 259 -15.29 22.75 -13.60
C ALA A 259 -16.30 22.04 -12.68
N PHE A 260 -15.83 21.22 -11.73
CA PHE A 260 -16.66 20.56 -10.74
C PHE A 260 -17.19 21.50 -9.64
N CYS A 261 -16.37 22.46 -9.22
CA CYS A 261 -16.74 23.45 -8.21
C CYS A 261 -17.68 24.52 -8.78
N ASP A 262 -17.41 24.95 -10.01
CA ASP A 262 -18.17 25.94 -10.74
C ASP A 262 -19.49 25.32 -11.23
N ALA A 263 -20.57 25.48 -10.47
CA ALA A 263 -21.92 25.17 -10.92
C ALA A 263 -22.30 25.88 -12.24
N ALA A 264 -21.53 26.92 -12.64
CA ALA A 264 -21.80 27.79 -13.77
C ALA A 264 -21.28 27.30 -15.14
N TYR A 265 -20.40 26.29 -15.23
CA TYR A 265 -19.63 26.09 -16.47
C TYR A 265 -20.38 25.40 -17.65
N ALA A 266 -21.55 24.77 -17.47
CA ALA A 266 -22.19 24.05 -18.59
C ALA A 266 -23.55 24.53 -19.11
N SER A 267 -24.15 25.60 -18.57
CA SER A 267 -25.49 25.97 -19.04
C SER A 267 -25.52 27.05 -20.11
N ASP A 268 -24.56 27.98 -20.18
CA ASP A 268 -24.76 29.17 -21.02
C ASP A 268 -23.45 29.79 -21.51
N ALA A 269 -22.96 29.30 -22.64
CA ALA A 269 -22.07 30.09 -23.49
C ALA A 269 -22.85 31.18 -24.28
N LEU A 270 -24.18 31.24 -24.14
CA LEU A 270 -25.06 32.16 -24.88
C LEU A 270 -25.84 33.15 -24.01
N CYS A 271 -26.01 32.93 -22.70
CA CYS A 271 -26.63 33.93 -21.81
C CYS A 271 -25.58 34.77 -21.07
N SER A 272 -25.06 35.79 -21.75
CA SER A 272 -24.14 36.82 -21.21
C SER A 272 -24.78 37.82 -20.23
N ARG A 273 -25.77 37.41 -19.43
CA ARG A 273 -26.46 38.30 -18.47
C ARG A 273 -26.37 37.79 -17.02
N SER A 274 -25.24 38.12 -16.40
CA SER A 274 -25.01 38.59 -15.02
C SER A 274 -25.83 38.07 -13.80
N THR A 275 -26.51 36.93 -13.85
CA THR A 275 -27.03 36.36 -12.59
C THR A 275 -25.86 35.77 -11.80
N GLN A 276 -25.44 36.45 -10.73
CA GLN A 276 -24.62 35.89 -9.66
C GLN A 276 -25.25 34.56 -9.23
N ARG A 277 -24.65 33.44 -9.65
CA ARG A 277 -25.09 32.10 -9.24
C ARG A 277 -24.16 31.59 -8.15
N ASN A 278 -24.77 31.01 -7.12
CA ASN A 278 -24.07 30.56 -5.93
C ASN A 278 -23.13 29.38 -6.26
N PRO A 279 -21.89 29.38 -5.76
CA PRO A 279 -20.96 28.25 -5.88
C PRO A 279 -21.55 26.99 -5.25
N THR A 280 -21.12 25.80 -5.73
CA THR A 280 -21.56 24.52 -5.18
C THR A 280 -21.10 24.40 -3.73
N ALA A 281 -22.04 24.34 -2.78
CA ALA A 281 -21.72 24.14 -1.37
C ALA A 281 -21.51 22.66 -1.04
N PHE A 282 -20.55 22.36 -0.17
CA PHE A 282 -20.25 20.99 0.27
C PHE A 282 -20.45 20.86 1.79
N PRO A 283 -21.70 20.94 2.28
CA PRO A 283 -21.98 21.13 3.71
C PRO A 283 -21.50 19.97 4.60
N ARG A 284 -21.38 18.76 4.04
CA ARG A 284 -20.95 17.56 4.78
C ARG A 284 -19.53 17.10 4.46
N LEU A 285 -18.79 17.81 3.61
CA LEU A 285 -17.46 17.37 3.18
C LEU A 285 -16.48 17.48 4.35
N LYS A 286 -16.00 16.34 4.84
CA LYS A 286 -15.07 16.22 5.98
C LYS A 286 -13.62 16.10 5.52
N ARG A 287 -13.39 15.48 4.36
CA ARG A 287 -12.05 15.22 3.83
C ARG A 287 -11.96 15.47 2.33
N LEU A 288 -10.92 16.19 1.93
CA LEU A 288 -10.60 16.52 0.54
C LEU A 288 -9.18 16.05 0.20
N ILE A 289 -9.04 15.34 -0.92
CA ILE A 289 -7.75 14.97 -1.49
C ILE A 289 -7.69 15.49 -2.93
N LEU A 290 -6.73 16.35 -3.25
CA LEU A 290 -6.52 16.91 -4.57
C LEU A 290 -5.16 16.43 -5.08
N ASP A 291 -5.16 15.44 -5.96
CA ASP A 291 -3.97 14.96 -6.66
C ASP A 291 -4.05 15.47 -8.10
N THR A 292 -3.56 16.69 -8.30
CA THR A 292 -3.63 17.34 -9.60
C THR A 292 -2.31 17.37 -10.33
N TYR A 293 -2.40 17.37 -11.66
CA TYR A 293 -1.24 17.43 -12.53
C TYR A 293 -1.50 18.41 -13.66
N GLY A 294 -0.44 19.08 -14.11
CA GLY A 294 -0.50 20.18 -15.07
C GLY A 294 -0.08 21.50 -14.44
N ASN A 295 -0.08 22.55 -15.24
CA ASN A 295 0.16 23.90 -14.74
C ASN A 295 -1.15 24.45 -14.18
N PRO A 296 -1.17 24.97 -12.94
CA PRO A 296 -2.32 25.67 -12.42
C PRO A 296 -2.56 26.91 -13.27
N SER A 297 -3.81 27.16 -13.63
CA SER A 297 -4.17 28.41 -14.28
C SER A 297 -5.39 29.08 -13.66
N VAL A 298 -6.05 28.43 -12.71
CA VAL A 298 -7.33 28.96 -12.22
C VAL A 298 -7.56 28.72 -10.73
N VAL A 299 -7.93 29.79 -10.04
CA VAL A 299 -8.37 29.77 -8.65
C VAL A 299 -9.71 29.03 -8.56
N THR A 300 -9.85 28.16 -7.56
CA THR A 300 -11.06 27.40 -7.26
C THR A 300 -11.54 27.76 -5.86
N ASP A 301 -12.75 28.32 -5.77
CA ASP A 301 -13.37 28.81 -4.53
C ASP A 301 -14.46 27.89 -3.97
N GLY A 302 -14.91 26.88 -4.71
CA GLY A 302 -16.02 26.02 -4.31
C GLY A 302 -15.85 25.31 -2.95
N PHE A 303 -14.62 25.08 -2.49
CA PHE A 303 -14.38 24.43 -1.19
C PHE A 303 -14.47 25.37 0.01
N VAL A 304 -14.45 26.69 -0.17
CA VAL A 304 -14.61 27.68 0.91
C VAL A 304 -15.92 27.45 1.67
N HIS A 305 -16.95 26.98 0.97
CA HIS A 305 -18.28 26.69 1.52
C HIS A 305 -18.45 25.25 2.01
N ALA A 306 -17.36 24.63 2.48
CA ALA A 306 -17.37 23.29 3.07
C ALA A 306 -17.16 23.36 4.60
N PRO A 307 -18.14 23.80 5.42
CA PRO A 307 -17.96 24.05 6.87
C PRO A 307 -17.60 22.81 7.70
N ALA A 308 -17.81 21.61 7.17
CA ALA A 308 -17.42 20.36 7.82
C ALA A 308 -15.98 19.91 7.49
N LEU A 309 -15.25 20.62 6.63
CA LEU A 309 -13.97 20.17 6.08
C LEU A 309 -12.87 20.25 7.12
N GLN A 310 -12.38 19.09 7.57
CA GLN A 310 -11.37 18.97 8.62
C GLN A 310 -10.02 18.47 8.10
N GLU A 311 -10.01 17.71 7.01
CA GLU A 311 -8.81 17.08 6.46
C GLU A 311 -8.60 17.47 5.00
N VAL A 312 -7.44 18.03 4.68
CA VAL A 312 -7.07 18.38 3.31
C VAL A 312 -5.74 17.72 2.96
N THR A 313 -5.65 17.15 1.77
CA THR A 313 -4.40 16.66 1.19
C THR A 313 -4.27 17.18 -0.24
N ILE A 314 -3.22 17.93 -0.54
CA ILE A 314 -2.96 18.47 -1.88
C ILE A 314 -1.67 17.84 -2.40
N ARG A 315 -1.69 17.29 -3.61
CA ARG A 315 -0.55 16.70 -4.31
C ARG A 315 -0.48 17.27 -5.72
N GLY A 316 0.70 17.70 -6.14
CA GLY A 316 0.95 18.21 -7.50
C GLY A 316 0.31 19.56 -7.85
N ALA A 317 -0.82 19.93 -7.24
CA ALA A 317 -1.43 21.26 -7.36
C ALA A 317 -0.62 22.35 -6.65
N HIS A 318 -0.86 23.61 -7.02
CA HIS A 318 -0.38 24.75 -6.25
C HIS A 318 -1.45 25.11 -5.19
N PRO A 319 -1.17 25.01 -3.89
CA PRO A 319 -2.21 25.15 -2.86
C PRO A 319 -2.88 26.52 -2.84
N HIS A 320 -2.12 27.57 -3.14
CA HIS A 320 -2.61 28.96 -3.09
C HIS A 320 -3.70 29.27 -4.12
N ILE A 321 -3.94 28.39 -5.10
CA ILE A 321 -5.07 28.54 -6.03
C ILE A 321 -6.36 27.87 -5.52
N ILE A 322 -6.32 27.13 -4.41
CA ILE A 322 -7.49 26.46 -3.85
C ILE A 322 -7.88 27.21 -2.58
N ALA A 323 -9.03 27.90 -2.61
CA ALA A 323 -9.52 28.56 -1.42
C ALA A 323 -10.20 27.52 -0.51
N LEU A 324 -9.79 27.49 0.76
CA LEU A 324 -10.18 26.51 1.76
C LEU A 324 -10.73 27.20 3.02
N PRO A 325 -11.63 26.55 3.76
CA PRO A 325 -12.12 27.02 5.06
C PRO A 325 -11.09 26.70 6.15
N LEU A 326 -9.98 27.46 6.15
CA LEU A 326 -8.78 27.17 6.95
C LEU A 326 -9.07 27.06 8.46
N SER A 327 -10.02 27.84 9.00
CA SER A 327 -10.27 27.94 10.44
C SER A 327 -10.67 26.64 11.13
N GLN A 328 -11.25 25.68 10.40
CA GLN A 328 -11.73 24.42 10.97
C GLN A 328 -10.86 23.21 10.60
N LEU A 329 -9.78 23.43 9.84
CA LEU A 329 -8.87 22.35 9.44
C LEU A 329 -8.13 21.78 10.65
N ARG A 330 -8.13 20.45 10.76
CA ARG A 330 -7.39 19.67 11.76
C ARG A 330 -6.14 19.04 11.16
N ILE A 331 -6.22 18.57 9.92
CA ILE A 331 -5.11 17.92 9.21
C ILE A 331 -4.92 18.59 7.86
N TYR A 332 -3.71 19.07 7.63
CA TYR A 332 -3.30 19.60 6.33
C TYR A 332 -2.05 18.87 5.84
N ASN A 333 -2.19 18.20 4.71
CA ASN A 333 -1.08 17.54 4.02
C ASN A 333 -0.87 18.19 2.65
N GLU A 334 0.36 18.44 2.29
CA GLU A 334 0.75 19.02 1.02
C GLU A 334 1.96 18.30 0.49
N ASP A 335 1.93 17.97 -0.78
CA ASP A 335 2.95 17.21 -1.45
C ASP A 335 3.26 17.85 -2.80
N VAL A 336 4.17 18.80 -2.74
CA VAL A 336 4.38 19.77 -3.81
C VAL A 336 5.36 19.21 -4.82
N LEU A 337 4.93 19.03 -6.07
CA LEU A 337 5.85 18.70 -7.17
C LEU A 337 6.32 19.93 -7.95
N ALA A 338 5.56 21.03 -7.89
CA ALA A 338 5.74 22.24 -8.68
C ALA A 338 6.19 23.43 -7.83
N TRP A 339 6.93 24.35 -8.43
CA TRP A 339 7.46 25.52 -7.74
C TRP A 339 6.33 26.42 -7.22
N THR A 340 6.24 26.68 -5.92
CA THR A 340 5.28 27.66 -5.39
C THR A 340 6.00 28.91 -4.91
N TYR A 341 5.67 30.07 -5.47
CA TYR A 341 6.27 31.36 -5.09
C TYR A 341 5.70 31.96 -3.80
N ASN A 342 4.54 31.47 -3.32
CA ASN A 342 3.77 32.08 -2.23
C ASN A 342 3.58 31.18 -0.99
N LEU A 343 4.37 30.12 -0.82
CA LEU A 343 4.19 29.23 0.33
C LEU A 343 4.29 29.97 1.68
N PRO A 344 5.29 30.83 1.96
CA PRO A 344 5.40 31.47 3.27
C PRO A 344 4.12 32.23 3.65
N LYS A 345 3.58 33.02 2.70
CA LYS A 345 2.33 33.75 2.86
C LYS A 345 1.12 32.82 3.04
N PHE A 346 1.07 31.72 2.30
CA PHE A 346 0.00 30.73 2.46
C PHE A 346 0.08 30.04 3.83
N LEU A 347 1.27 29.66 4.30
CA LEU A 347 1.43 29.01 5.61
C LEU A 347 1.20 29.97 6.76
N GLU A 348 1.60 31.22 6.62
CA GLU A 348 1.18 32.29 7.53
C GLU A 348 -0.34 32.37 7.59
N THR A 349 -1.02 32.39 6.44
CA THR A 349 -2.48 32.45 6.36
C THR A 349 -3.12 31.19 6.96
N LEU A 350 -2.59 29.99 6.67
CA LEU A 350 -3.04 28.72 7.23
C LEU A 350 -2.89 28.72 8.75
N LEU A 351 -1.71 29.04 9.27
CA LEU A 351 -1.42 28.97 10.70
C LEU A 351 -2.14 30.07 11.51
N SER A 352 -2.35 31.25 10.93
CA SER A 352 -3.12 32.33 11.55
C SER A 352 -4.64 32.11 11.47
N SER A 353 -5.13 31.52 10.36
CA SER A 353 -6.56 31.26 10.19
C SER A 353 -7.01 30.01 10.94
N SER A 354 -6.20 28.95 10.98
CA SER A 354 -6.50 27.67 11.66
C SER A 354 -6.23 27.69 13.17
N THR A 355 -6.21 28.88 13.78
CA THR A 355 -5.79 29.11 15.16
C THR A 355 -6.61 28.28 16.14
N GLY A 356 -6.00 27.21 16.65
CA GLY A 356 -6.58 26.34 17.68
C GLY A 356 -7.24 25.06 17.18
N ASN A 357 -7.30 24.79 15.87
CA ASN A 357 -7.86 23.53 15.35
C ASN A 357 -6.83 22.65 14.63
N LEU A 358 -5.80 23.22 14.02
CA LEU A 358 -4.81 22.44 13.28
C LEU A 358 -3.99 21.56 14.24
N GLU A 359 -4.08 20.25 14.07
CA GLU A 359 -3.39 19.23 14.88
C GLU A 359 -2.17 18.66 14.16
N ARG A 360 -2.24 18.54 12.83
CA ARG A 360 -1.21 17.92 11.99
C ARG A 360 -0.94 18.73 10.72
N LEU A 361 0.33 19.03 10.50
CA LEU A 361 0.86 19.69 9.31
C LEU A 361 1.91 18.78 8.66
N HIS A 362 1.72 18.44 7.39
CA HIS A 362 2.62 17.56 6.65
C HIS A 362 2.91 18.16 5.28
N LEU A 363 4.14 18.63 5.06
CA LEU A 363 4.56 19.31 3.85
C LEU A 363 5.74 18.51 3.27
N THR A 364 5.56 17.84 2.13
CA THR A 364 6.59 16.99 1.51
C THR A 364 7.00 17.45 0.13
N ARG A 365 8.20 17.01 -0.26
CA ARG A 365 8.84 17.31 -1.55
C ARG A 365 8.88 18.80 -1.86
N LEU A 366 8.94 19.62 -0.82
CA LEU A 366 8.87 21.06 -0.93
C LEU A 366 9.94 21.57 -1.90
N ARG A 367 9.55 22.17 -3.04
CA ARG A 367 10.43 22.79 -4.03
C ARG A 367 10.17 24.29 -4.06
N TYR A 368 11.09 25.07 -3.49
CA TYR A 368 10.95 26.52 -3.44
C TYR A 368 12.10 27.19 -4.16
N ARG A 369 11.72 28.03 -5.12
CA ARG A 369 12.58 29.06 -5.64
C ARG A 369 12.13 30.31 -4.92
N LEU A 370 12.89 30.69 -3.92
CA LEU A 370 12.70 31.97 -3.30
C LEU A 370 13.24 32.96 -4.31
N GLU A 371 12.35 33.50 -5.14
CA GLU A 371 12.69 34.79 -5.73
C GLU A 371 12.91 35.73 -4.53
N PRO A 372 14.07 36.40 -4.45
CA PRO A 372 14.28 37.39 -3.41
C PRO A 372 13.08 38.33 -3.52
N LEU A 373 12.26 38.38 -2.46
CA LEU A 373 11.13 39.30 -2.37
C LEU A 373 11.65 40.63 -2.89
N PRO A 374 11.04 41.23 -3.92
CA PRO A 374 11.55 42.47 -4.49
C PRO A 374 11.68 43.45 -3.31
N LEU A 375 12.93 43.80 -2.98
CA LEU A 375 13.30 44.69 -1.87
C LEU A 375 12.80 46.13 -2.10
N SER A 376 11.83 46.32 -2.99
CA SER A 376 11.18 47.59 -3.25
C SER A 376 10.32 47.97 -2.04
N SER A 377 10.79 49.01 -1.35
CA SER A 377 10.14 49.84 -0.32
C SER A 377 9.85 49.21 1.06
N SER A 378 10.82 49.39 1.97
CA SER A 378 10.73 49.73 3.42
C SER A 378 9.82 48.98 4.39
N GLU A 379 8.89 48.13 3.96
CA GLU A 379 8.07 47.32 4.86
C GLU A 379 8.78 46.00 5.13
N SER A 380 9.78 46.03 6.02
CA SER A 380 10.23 44.80 6.66
C SER A 380 8.99 44.13 7.26
N PRO A 381 8.66 42.87 6.89
CA PRO A 381 7.49 42.19 7.43
C PRO A 381 7.61 42.26 8.95
N SER A 382 6.69 43.00 9.57
CA SER A 382 6.69 43.17 11.02
C SER A 382 6.62 41.77 11.59
N PRO A 383 7.60 41.33 12.40
CA PRO A 383 7.58 40.00 12.97
C PRO A 383 6.23 39.84 13.66
N LEU A 384 5.39 38.92 13.15
CA LEU A 384 4.04 38.72 13.66
C LEU A 384 4.07 38.73 15.18
N THR A 385 3.26 39.63 15.75
CA THR A 385 3.06 39.82 17.17
C THR A 385 2.57 38.53 17.78
N THR A 386 3.52 37.73 18.28
CA THR A 386 3.37 36.47 19.01
C THR A 386 2.61 35.34 18.28
N PRO A 387 3.15 34.11 18.26
CA PRO A 387 2.39 32.98 17.76
C PRO A 387 1.10 32.82 18.58
N PRO A 388 -0.01 32.45 17.95
CA PRO A 388 -1.30 32.38 18.60
C PRO A 388 -1.25 31.41 19.79
N THR A 389 -1.41 31.97 21.00
CA THR A 389 -1.54 31.20 22.25
C THR A 389 -2.75 30.28 22.15
N GLY A 390 -2.52 28.96 22.20
CA GLY A 390 -3.58 27.95 22.07
C GLY A 390 -3.50 27.06 20.82
N SER A 391 -2.40 27.10 20.06
CA SER A 391 -2.20 26.16 18.96
C SER A 391 -2.30 24.69 19.40
N LYS A 392 -3.12 23.90 18.70
CA LYS A 392 -3.23 22.43 18.85
C LYS A 392 -2.24 21.67 17.97
N LEU A 393 -1.34 22.38 17.27
CA LEU A 393 -0.43 21.76 16.30
C LEU A 393 0.59 20.89 17.02
N ALA A 394 0.31 19.58 17.05
CA ALA A 394 1.09 18.59 17.77
C ALA A 394 2.06 17.83 16.85
N HIS A 395 1.73 17.71 15.56
CA HIS A 395 2.52 16.91 14.61
C HIS A 395 2.94 17.76 13.41
N ILE A 396 4.24 17.88 13.20
CA ILE A 396 4.82 18.59 12.06
C ILE A 396 5.70 17.62 11.29
N HIS A 397 5.51 17.53 9.98
CA HIS A 397 6.41 16.85 9.05
C HIS A 397 6.76 17.79 7.90
N LEU A 398 8.02 18.19 7.80
CA LEU A 398 8.57 18.97 6.68
C LEU A 398 9.62 18.13 5.95
N ASP A 399 9.45 17.94 4.65
CA ASP A 399 10.40 17.21 3.80
C ASP A 399 10.75 18.05 2.56
N PHE A 400 11.99 18.52 2.52
CA PHE A 400 12.54 19.40 1.50
C PHE A 400 13.26 18.58 0.43
N SER A 401 12.96 18.83 -0.85
CA SER A 401 13.54 18.11 -1.99
C SER A 401 15.06 18.37 -2.11
N HIS A 402 15.90 17.34 -2.03
CA HIS A 402 17.38 17.46 -2.06
C HIS A 402 17.99 18.09 -3.33
N ARG A 403 17.19 18.35 -4.38
CA ARG A 403 17.71 18.80 -5.68
C ARG A 403 17.74 20.30 -5.86
N ASP A 404 17.12 21.04 -4.97
CA ASP A 404 16.89 22.47 -5.14
C ASP A 404 17.74 23.25 -4.11
N TYR A 405 18.23 24.42 -4.51
CA TYR A 405 18.99 25.31 -3.63
C TYR A 405 18.00 26.08 -2.76
N TYR A 406 17.99 25.81 -1.45
CA TYR A 406 17.21 26.56 -0.48
C TYR A 406 18.11 27.56 0.24
N ASP A 407 17.57 28.75 0.47
CA ASP A 407 18.13 29.71 1.41
C ASP A 407 17.68 29.35 2.84
N VAL A 408 18.66 29.27 3.75
CA VAL A 408 18.45 28.96 5.18
C VAL A 408 17.50 29.97 5.82
N GLN A 409 17.61 31.25 5.46
CA GLN A 409 16.82 32.32 6.07
C GLN A 409 15.33 32.12 5.80
N SER A 410 14.97 31.70 4.59
CA SER A 410 13.57 31.49 4.22
C SER A 410 12.92 30.28 4.90
N ILE A 411 13.66 29.19 5.10
CA ILE A 411 13.19 28.08 5.94
C ILE A 411 13.13 28.52 7.41
N GLY A 412 14.10 29.32 7.86
CA GLY A 412 14.09 29.95 9.18
C GLY A 412 12.81 30.75 9.41
N ASN A 413 12.43 31.61 8.47
CA ASN A 413 11.19 32.38 8.50
C ASN A 413 9.97 31.47 8.65
N LEU A 414 9.91 30.36 7.90
CA LEU A 414 8.85 29.36 8.06
C LEU A 414 8.81 28.77 9.47
N LEU A 415 9.97 28.39 10.01
CA LEU A 415 10.07 27.81 11.35
C LEU A 415 9.60 28.77 12.43
N THR A 416 9.68 30.09 12.19
CA THR A 416 9.18 31.08 13.15
C THR A 416 7.68 30.99 13.39
N TYR A 417 6.86 30.50 12.44
CA TYR A 417 5.41 30.43 12.64
C TYR A 417 4.97 29.34 13.64
N PHE A 418 5.87 28.46 14.07
CA PHE A 418 5.51 27.34 14.93
C PHE A 418 5.55 27.67 16.43
N HIS A 419 4.55 27.15 17.15
CA HIS A 419 4.51 27.19 18.61
C HIS A 419 5.16 25.94 19.21
N TYR A 420 6.50 25.95 19.35
CA TYR A 420 7.29 24.80 19.81
C TYR A 420 6.80 24.12 21.10
N PRO A 421 6.32 24.85 22.13
CA PRO A 421 5.83 24.21 23.36
C PRO A 421 4.63 23.27 23.18
N ALA A 422 3.91 23.35 22.05
CA ALA A 422 2.78 22.47 21.75
C ALA A 422 3.15 21.21 20.95
N ILE A 423 4.34 21.17 20.33
CA ILE A 423 4.71 20.12 19.39
C ILE A 423 5.10 18.85 20.12
N GLN A 424 4.51 17.72 19.72
CA GLN A 424 4.80 16.38 20.22
C GLN A 424 5.66 15.57 19.25
N THR A 425 5.41 15.70 17.96
CA THR A 425 6.17 14.99 16.91
C THR A 425 6.68 15.99 15.89
N LEU A 426 7.99 15.98 15.68
CA LEU A 426 8.66 16.79 14.68
C LEU A 426 9.43 15.88 13.73
N ARG A 427 9.07 15.92 12.45
CA ARG A 427 9.80 15.25 11.37
C ARG A 427 10.30 16.30 10.39
N LEU A 428 11.61 16.31 10.17
CA LEU A 428 12.32 17.25 9.34
C LEU A 428 13.28 16.45 8.46
N ASN A 429 13.10 16.50 7.16
CA ASN A 429 14.09 16.05 6.19
C ASN A 429 14.51 17.27 5.38
N SER A 430 15.68 17.82 5.66
CA SER A 430 16.16 19.05 5.03
C SER A 430 17.54 18.84 4.43
N PRO A 431 17.91 19.54 3.35
CA PRO A 431 19.31 19.64 3.03
C PRO A 431 20.09 20.43 4.06
N LEU A 432 19.48 21.37 4.79
CA LEU A 432 20.17 22.33 5.65
C LEU A 432 20.15 21.93 7.14
N ASP A 433 21.09 22.45 7.93
CA ASP A 433 21.04 22.30 9.39
C ASP A 433 19.96 23.21 9.99
N LEU A 434 18.78 22.64 10.24
CA LEU A 434 17.66 23.39 10.80
C LEU A 434 17.63 23.38 12.33
N LEU A 435 18.38 22.49 13.00
CA LEU A 435 18.34 22.41 14.46
C LEU A 435 18.88 23.67 15.11
N GLY A 436 20.01 24.21 14.63
CA GLY A 436 20.56 25.47 15.14
C GLY A 436 19.60 26.64 14.95
N THR A 437 18.97 26.72 13.78
CA THR A 437 17.95 27.74 13.47
C THR A 437 16.75 27.64 14.42
N MET A 438 16.24 26.44 14.65
CA MET A 438 15.14 26.19 15.59
C MET A 438 15.49 26.57 17.03
N ILE A 439 16.71 26.28 17.48
CA ILE A 439 17.20 26.64 18.82
C ILE A 439 17.19 28.16 18.98
N ASN A 440 17.75 28.89 18.01
CA ASN A 440 17.79 30.35 18.04
C ASN A 440 16.39 30.94 18.08
N ILE A 441 15.50 30.51 17.17
CA ILE A 441 14.09 30.96 17.16
C ILE A 441 13.40 30.67 18.49
N ALA A 442 13.64 29.48 19.07
CA ALA A 442 13.02 29.09 20.32
C ALA A 442 13.52 29.94 21.50
N ASN A 443 14.82 30.21 21.57
CA ASN A 443 15.40 31.07 22.61
C ASN A 443 14.94 32.53 22.48
N ASP A 444 14.87 33.04 21.25
CA ASP A 444 14.44 34.42 20.97
C ASP A 444 12.95 34.62 21.28
N ARG A 445 12.10 33.64 20.95
CA ARG A 445 10.64 33.74 21.13
C ARG A 445 10.13 33.32 22.50
N TYR A 446 10.87 32.46 23.20
CA TYR A 446 10.47 31.92 24.49
C TYR A 446 11.59 32.06 25.53
N PRO A 447 12.15 33.26 25.75
CA PRO A 447 13.26 33.47 26.69
C PRO A 447 12.90 33.06 28.13
N GLN A 448 11.61 33.06 28.48
CA GLN A 448 11.09 32.64 29.77
C GLN A 448 10.94 31.11 29.93
N LEU A 449 11.01 30.34 28.85
CA LEU A 449 10.88 28.87 28.90
C LEU A 449 12.26 28.23 28.83
N PRO A 450 12.76 27.60 29.91
CA PRO A 450 14.08 26.96 29.89
C PRO A 450 14.14 25.77 28.93
N THR A 451 12.98 25.15 28.63
CA THR A 451 12.86 24.01 27.72
C THR A 451 11.70 24.26 26.74
N PRO A 452 11.93 25.00 25.64
CA PRO A 452 10.88 25.37 24.70
C PRO A 452 10.25 24.16 23.97
N PHE A 453 10.94 23.01 23.94
CA PHE A 453 10.44 21.77 23.35
C PHE A 453 9.93 20.78 24.41
N VAL A 454 9.34 21.28 25.51
CA VAL A 454 8.92 20.44 26.64
C VAL A 454 7.93 19.33 26.26
N LYS A 455 7.06 19.50 25.25
CA LYS A 455 6.11 18.46 24.83
C LYS A 455 6.65 17.50 23.77
N LEU A 456 7.84 17.76 23.23
CA LEU A 456 8.40 16.98 22.13
C LEU A 456 8.76 15.58 22.63
N THR A 457 8.04 14.57 22.13
CA THR A 457 8.27 13.15 22.46
C THR A 457 8.99 12.41 21.32
N LYS A 458 8.86 12.89 20.07
CA LYS A 458 9.46 12.25 18.90
C LYS A 458 10.13 13.27 17.98
N LEU A 459 11.39 13.02 17.65
CA LEU A 459 12.17 13.80 16.68
C LEU A 459 12.67 12.87 15.58
N TYR A 460 12.31 13.17 14.34
CA TYR A 460 12.83 12.53 13.13
C TYR A 460 13.57 13.59 12.32
N TYR A 461 14.89 13.64 12.36
CA TYR A 461 15.70 14.71 11.76
C TYR A 461 16.76 14.16 10.80
N ARG A 462 16.59 14.44 9.51
CA ARG A 462 17.54 14.02 8.46
C ARG A 462 18.08 15.27 7.77
N SER A 463 19.41 15.37 7.69
CA SER A 463 20.12 16.53 7.17
C SER A 463 21.17 16.10 6.17
N THR A 464 20.97 16.40 4.88
CA THR A 464 21.93 15.95 3.86
C THR A 464 23.21 16.79 3.73
N MET A 465 23.25 18.00 4.28
CA MET A 465 24.47 18.80 4.37
C MET A 465 25.25 18.42 5.64
N ARG A 466 26.55 18.24 5.48
CA ARG A 466 27.47 17.84 6.57
C ARG A 466 28.12 18.98 7.31
N ASP A 467 28.08 20.18 6.75
CA ASP A 467 28.71 21.35 7.36
C ASP A 467 27.84 21.96 8.48
N ALA A 468 26.84 21.21 8.94
CA ALA A 468 26.08 21.50 10.15
C ALA A 468 27.05 21.71 11.31
N ASN A 469 26.95 22.86 11.97
CA ASN A 469 27.70 23.16 13.19
C ASN A 469 27.58 21.98 14.16
N THR A 470 28.73 21.43 14.56
CA THR A 470 28.90 20.12 15.22
C THR A 470 28.40 20.05 16.68
N SER A 471 27.44 20.89 17.06
CA SER A 471 26.90 20.98 18.42
C SER A 471 25.39 21.29 18.50
N SER A 472 24.69 21.42 17.37
CA SER A 472 23.25 21.74 17.35
C SER A 472 22.41 20.62 17.97
N LEU A 473 22.76 19.35 17.74
CA LEU A 473 21.97 18.21 18.23
C LEU A 473 22.00 18.12 19.76
N VAL A 474 23.19 18.18 20.37
CA VAL A 474 23.33 18.14 21.83
C VAL A 474 22.56 19.30 22.47
N SER A 475 22.68 20.50 21.90
CA SER A 475 21.97 21.69 22.37
C SER A 475 20.45 21.50 22.28
N PHE A 476 19.96 20.93 21.18
CA PHE A 476 18.53 20.62 20.98
C PHE A 476 18.00 19.60 22.01
N LEU A 477 18.79 18.55 22.31
CA LEU A 477 18.42 17.53 23.29
C LEU A 477 18.31 18.09 24.72
N ARG A 478 19.08 19.13 25.07
CA ARG A 478 18.94 19.83 26.36
C ARG A 478 17.60 20.54 26.48
N LEU A 479 17.10 21.09 25.37
CA LEU A 479 15.85 21.82 25.31
C LEU A 479 14.61 20.91 25.19
N SER A 480 14.82 19.59 25.05
CA SER A 480 13.78 18.58 24.77
C SER A 480 13.76 17.47 25.85
N PRO A 481 13.44 17.79 27.12
CA PRO A 481 13.59 16.85 28.24
C PRO A 481 12.66 15.62 28.16
N ASN A 482 11.54 15.72 27.43
CA ASN A 482 10.57 14.64 27.28
C ASN A 482 10.74 13.82 26.00
N LEU A 483 11.85 13.99 25.28
CA LEU A 483 12.09 13.24 24.05
C LEU A 483 12.26 11.75 24.35
N GLU A 484 11.46 10.92 23.69
CA GLU A 484 11.42 9.46 23.86
C GLU A 484 12.01 8.72 22.65
N GLU A 485 11.81 9.27 21.45
CA GLU A 485 12.20 8.67 20.18
C GLU A 485 13.00 9.68 19.34
N LEU A 486 14.23 9.30 19.00
CA LEU A 486 15.17 10.08 18.18
C LEU A 486 15.53 9.29 16.94
N ASP A 487 15.06 9.70 15.78
CA ASP A 487 15.48 9.19 14.47
C ASP A 487 16.31 10.28 13.80
N ILE A 488 17.59 10.03 13.56
CA ILE A 488 18.51 11.03 13.02
C ILE A 488 19.35 10.46 11.88
N GLU A 489 19.71 11.32 10.93
CA GLU A 489 20.88 11.03 10.10
C GLU A 489 22.16 11.09 10.94
N LEU A 490 23.12 10.25 10.58
CA LEU A 490 24.37 10.03 11.30
C LEU A 490 25.04 11.37 11.72
N PRO A 491 25.07 11.70 13.04
CA PRO A 491 25.50 13.02 13.48
C PRO A 491 27.02 13.17 13.48
N SER A 492 27.50 14.38 13.81
CA SER A 492 28.94 14.66 13.88
C SER A 492 29.66 13.76 14.89
N GLU A 493 30.98 13.60 14.76
CA GLU A 493 31.75 12.79 15.72
C GLU A 493 31.60 13.31 17.16
N ASN A 494 31.58 14.63 17.34
CA ASN A 494 31.40 15.26 18.65
C ASN A 494 30.00 15.00 19.24
N ASP A 495 28.95 15.08 18.41
CA ASP A 495 27.59 14.76 18.82
C ASP A 495 27.44 13.26 19.14
N LEU A 496 28.06 12.37 18.36
CA LEU A 496 28.10 10.93 18.63
C LEU A 496 28.80 10.61 19.96
N GLN A 497 29.95 11.25 20.21
CA GLN A 497 30.66 11.10 21.47
C GLN A 497 29.80 11.61 22.64
N THR A 498 29.16 12.76 22.49
CA THR A 498 28.29 13.31 23.54
C THR A 498 27.07 12.42 23.77
N LEU A 499 26.40 11.95 22.71
CA LEU A 499 25.32 10.98 22.79
C LEU A 499 25.79 9.72 23.51
N SER A 500 27.00 9.22 23.22
CA SER A 500 27.53 8.05 23.93
C SER A 500 27.69 8.26 25.43
N ILE A 501 28.14 9.45 25.84
CA ILE A 501 28.28 9.80 27.25
C ILE A 501 26.90 9.90 27.93
N VAL A 502 25.92 10.51 27.25
CA VAL A 502 24.54 10.64 27.75
C VAL A 502 23.90 9.26 27.91
N LEU A 503 23.98 8.44 26.88
CA LEU A 503 23.35 7.13 26.84
C LEU A 503 23.99 6.18 27.86
N ALA A 504 25.31 6.20 28.00
CA ALA A 504 26.00 5.44 29.04
C ALA A 504 25.55 5.85 30.46
N ARG A 505 25.31 7.15 30.71
CA ARG A 505 24.86 7.64 32.03
C ARG A 505 23.42 7.28 32.36
N LEU A 506 22.51 7.31 31.38
CA LEU A 506 21.12 6.89 31.61
C LEU A 506 21.04 5.44 32.11
N HIS A 507 22.07 4.63 31.82
CA HIS A 507 22.10 3.19 32.09
C HIS A 507 22.94 2.85 33.32
N LEU A 508 24.04 3.56 33.54
CA LEU A 508 24.88 3.40 34.73
C LEU A 508 24.20 4.08 35.92
N LYS A 509 23.36 3.34 36.65
CA LYS A 509 22.78 3.73 37.96
C LYS A 509 23.83 3.99 39.06
N SER A 510 25.11 4.13 38.74
CA SER A 510 26.18 4.39 39.72
C SER A 510 26.43 5.90 39.85
N PRO A 511 25.95 6.54 40.93
CA PRO A 511 26.09 7.98 41.13
C PRO A 511 27.53 8.44 41.42
N GLN A 512 28.51 7.54 41.54
CA GLN A 512 29.81 7.87 42.14
C GLN A 512 30.97 8.12 41.17
N LEU A 513 30.88 7.79 39.87
CA LEU A 513 32.09 7.70 39.04
C LEU A 513 32.42 8.89 38.15
N ILE A 514 31.54 9.88 37.92
CA ILE A 514 31.91 11.01 37.04
C ILE A 514 31.18 12.33 37.44
N PRO A 515 31.87 13.32 38.05
CA PRO A 515 31.30 14.61 38.39
C PRO A 515 31.26 15.54 37.16
N PHE A 516 30.29 15.33 36.26
CA PHE A 516 29.94 16.37 35.27
C PHE A 516 28.48 16.75 35.42
N LYS A 517 28.21 17.83 36.17
CA LYS A 517 26.87 18.46 36.28
C LYS A 517 26.30 18.89 34.92
N GLN A 518 27.16 19.14 33.94
CA GLN A 518 26.79 19.69 32.62
C GLN A 518 26.02 18.74 31.68
N TYR A 519 25.88 17.45 32.02
CA TYR A 519 25.19 16.45 31.19
C TYR A 519 23.99 15.79 31.88
N GLN A 520 23.60 16.20 33.09
CA GLN A 520 22.52 15.57 33.87
C GLN A 520 21.11 15.77 33.30
N THR A 521 20.94 16.52 32.21
CA THR A 521 19.62 16.99 31.72
C THR A 521 19.33 16.67 30.26
N LEU A 522 20.19 15.90 29.57
CA LEU A 522 20.02 15.60 28.15
C LEU A 522 18.95 14.50 27.95
N ALA A 523 17.74 14.90 27.54
CA ALA A 523 16.62 14.02 27.16
C ALA A 523 16.46 12.77 28.04
N PRO A 524 16.16 12.89 29.35
CA PRO A 524 16.12 11.77 30.29
C PRO A 524 15.11 10.65 29.96
N LYS A 525 14.15 10.90 29.07
CA LYS A 525 13.15 9.91 28.65
C LYS A 525 13.51 9.16 27.36
N LEU A 526 14.70 9.41 26.80
CA LEU A 526 15.10 8.85 25.52
C LEU A 526 15.23 7.32 25.60
N ARG A 527 14.39 6.61 24.85
CA ARG A 527 14.28 5.14 24.87
C ARG A 527 14.49 4.49 23.50
N LYS A 528 14.38 5.26 22.41
CA LYS A 528 14.59 4.76 21.04
C LYS A 528 15.49 5.72 20.28
N VAL A 529 16.55 5.19 19.69
CA VAL A 529 17.48 5.93 18.84
C VAL A 529 17.66 5.20 17.52
N TYR A 530 17.18 5.77 16.43
CA TYR A 530 17.40 5.32 15.08
C TYR A 530 18.47 6.19 14.45
N ILE A 531 19.57 5.60 14.00
CA ILE A 531 20.65 6.33 13.31
C ILE A 531 20.70 5.85 11.87
N HIS A 532 20.28 6.72 10.96
CA HIS A 532 20.34 6.50 9.52
C HIS A 532 21.72 6.84 9.02
N THR A 533 22.38 5.86 8.41
CA THR A 533 23.71 6.05 7.85
C THR A 533 23.63 6.14 6.34
N ASN A 534 23.95 7.31 5.81
CA ASN A 534 24.00 7.55 4.39
C ASN A 534 25.46 7.57 3.87
N PHE A 535 26.06 6.38 3.75
CA PHE A 535 27.51 6.25 3.56
C PHE A 535 28.01 6.56 2.17
N TRP A 536 27.19 6.56 1.11
CA TRP A 536 27.70 6.77 -0.26
C TRP A 536 28.37 8.13 -0.47
N LYS A 537 28.10 9.10 0.42
CA LYS A 537 28.78 10.41 0.42
C LYS A 537 30.07 10.44 1.26
N GLN A 538 30.47 9.36 1.94
CA GLN A 538 31.63 9.32 2.84
C GLN A 538 32.85 8.65 2.20
N SER A 539 34.04 9.16 2.55
CA SER A 539 35.29 8.42 2.33
C SER A 539 35.37 7.25 3.30
N ASP A 540 36.05 6.17 2.91
CA ASP A 540 36.17 4.98 3.76
C ASP A 540 36.80 5.32 5.13
N ALA A 541 37.76 6.24 5.17
CA ALA A 541 38.38 6.70 6.43
C ALA A 541 37.41 7.46 7.35
N GLN A 542 36.41 8.15 6.79
CA GLN A 542 35.32 8.72 7.59
C GLN A 542 34.44 7.59 8.12
N VAL A 543 33.97 6.69 7.26
CA VAL A 543 33.15 5.53 7.66
C VAL A 543 33.79 4.75 8.81
N GLU A 544 35.09 4.44 8.72
CA GLU A 544 35.83 3.72 9.76
C GLU A 544 35.87 4.48 11.10
N ARG A 545 36.12 5.80 11.08
CA ARG A 545 36.09 6.62 12.31
C ARG A 545 34.70 6.64 12.94
N MET A 546 33.66 6.73 12.12
CA MET A 546 32.28 6.73 12.61
C MET A 546 31.87 5.38 13.17
N LEU A 547 32.25 4.28 12.50
CA LEU A 547 32.09 2.92 13.00
C LEU A 547 32.85 2.72 14.32
N ALA A 548 34.06 3.28 14.46
CA ALA A 548 34.80 3.24 15.71
C ALA A 548 34.08 3.98 16.85
N SER A 549 33.47 5.14 16.58
CA SER A 549 32.66 5.87 17.58
C SER A 549 31.36 5.13 17.93
N LEU A 550 30.66 4.60 16.94
CA LEU A 550 29.49 3.73 17.15
C LEU A 550 29.86 2.46 17.93
N LYS A 551 31.06 1.92 17.73
CA LYS A 551 31.57 0.79 18.50
C LYS A 551 31.79 1.14 19.98
N ARG A 552 32.31 2.33 20.27
CA ARG A 552 32.45 2.81 21.66
C ARG A 552 31.09 2.99 22.31
N LEU A 553 30.14 3.59 21.60
CA LEU A 553 28.75 3.74 22.03
C LEU A 553 28.10 2.38 22.34
N THR A 554 28.18 1.45 21.39
CA THR A 554 27.56 0.13 21.53
C THR A 554 28.22 -0.70 22.62
N LYS A 555 29.55 -0.64 22.78
CA LYS A 555 30.25 -1.28 23.89
C LYS A 555 29.81 -0.73 25.24
N ALA A 556 29.74 0.60 25.39
CA ALA A 556 29.28 1.22 26.63
C ALA A 556 27.86 0.81 27.02
N LEU A 557 26.98 0.55 26.05
CA LEU A 557 25.62 0.07 26.27
C LEU A 557 25.56 -1.42 26.59
N ALA A 558 26.37 -2.24 25.91
CA ALA A 558 26.45 -3.68 26.14
C ALA A 558 27.01 -4.01 27.53
N ASP A 559 28.01 -3.25 27.99
CA ASP A 559 28.59 -3.39 29.32
C ASP A 559 27.59 -2.97 30.42
N GLY A 560 26.50 -2.28 30.05
CA GLY A 560 25.45 -1.78 30.94
C GLY A 560 24.09 -2.47 30.82
N GLN A 561 24.02 -3.74 30.39
CA GLN A 561 22.75 -4.48 30.25
C GLN A 561 21.94 -4.52 31.56
N VAL A 562 21.05 -3.54 31.71
CA VAL A 562 20.01 -3.48 32.73
C VAL A 562 18.70 -3.54 31.97
N LEU A 563 17.96 -4.63 32.17
CA LEU A 563 16.57 -4.71 31.76
C LEU A 563 15.74 -3.84 32.71
N ASP A 564 14.66 -3.24 32.22
CA ASP A 564 13.67 -2.65 33.12
C ASP A 564 12.96 -3.74 33.94
N ARG A 565 12.01 -3.34 34.79
CA ARG A 565 11.24 -4.28 35.63
C ARG A 565 10.42 -5.29 34.80
N GLU A 566 10.20 -5.01 33.52
CA GLU A 566 9.40 -5.81 32.58
C GLU A 566 10.28 -6.66 31.64
N GLY A 567 11.60 -6.61 31.79
CA GLY A 567 12.52 -7.37 30.96
C GLY A 567 12.83 -6.71 29.60
N HIS A 568 12.48 -5.44 29.40
CA HIS A 568 12.77 -4.72 28.17
C HIS A 568 14.12 -3.98 28.27
N PRO A 569 14.90 -3.90 27.16
CA PRO A 569 16.09 -3.06 27.15
C PRO A 569 15.68 -1.60 27.35
N LEU A 570 16.33 -0.91 28.29
CA LEU A 570 16.06 0.50 28.63
C LEU A 570 16.25 1.46 27.43
N LEU A 571 16.99 1.03 26.39
CA LEU A 571 17.25 1.79 25.17
C LEU A 571 17.36 0.87 23.94
N HIS A 572 16.51 1.11 22.94
CA HIS A 572 16.60 0.48 21.61
C HIS A 572 17.43 1.37 20.69
N ILE A 573 18.61 0.92 20.27
CA ILE A 573 19.39 1.58 19.22
C ILE A 573 19.34 0.74 17.95
N GLU A 574 18.92 1.36 16.86
CA GLU A 574 18.87 0.72 15.56
C GLU A 574 19.66 1.54 14.54
N LEU A 575 20.66 0.91 13.93
CA LEU A 575 21.40 1.47 12.82
C LEU A 575 20.69 1.10 11.52
N ILE A 576 20.20 2.11 10.81
CA ILE A 576 19.47 1.92 9.55
C ILE A 576 20.37 2.33 8.40
N PHE A 577 20.62 1.39 7.50
CA PHE A 577 21.44 1.61 6.32
C PHE A 577 20.52 1.94 5.15
N GLU A 578 20.43 3.23 4.82
CA GLU A 578 19.70 3.71 3.64
C GLU A 578 20.59 3.48 2.41
N ASP A 579 20.23 2.51 1.57
CA ASP A 579 20.85 2.08 0.29
C ASP A 579 21.93 0.99 0.24
N GLY A 580 21.85 0.23 -0.86
CA GLY A 580 22.43 -1.09 -1.11
C GLY A 580 23.88 -1.14 -1.61
N ASP A 581 24.78 -0.36 -1.02
CA ASP A 581 26.21 -0.61 -1.21
C ASP A 581 26.61 -1.88 -0.42
N LEU A 582 26.42 -3.03 -1.08
CA LEU A 582 26.67 -4.36 -0.52
C LEU A 582 28.12 -4.53 -0.04
N TYR A 583 29.07 -3.83 -0.68
CA TYR A 583 30.49 -3.90 -0.31
C TYR A 583 30.71 -3.27 1.07
N ARG A 584 30.22 -2.04 1.26
CA ARG A 584 30.29 -1.35 2.55
C ARG A 584 29.39 -2.03 3.59
N ARG A 585 28.22 -2.53 3.19
CA ARG A 585 27.34 -3.30 4.07
C ARG A 585 28.04 -4.54 4.63
N SER A 586 28.73 -5.33 3.81
CA SER A 586 29.52 -6.49 4.27
C SER A 586 30.62 -6.08 5.26
N LYS A 587 31.30 -4.96 5.00
CA LYS A 587 32.31 -4.40 5.90
C LYS A 587 31.70 -3.97 7.24
N ILE A 588 30.53 -3.34 7.22
CA ILE A 588 29.80 -2.92 8.42
C ILE A 588 29.24 -4.13 9.18
N GLU A 589 28.66 -5.11 8.47
CA GLU A 589 28.15 -6.35 9.04
C GLU A 589 29.29 -7.16 9.68
N SER A 590 30.44 -7.30 9.02
CA SER A 590 31.62 -7.96 9.64
C SER A 590 32.15 -7.19 10.85
N PHE A 591 32.04 -5.87 10.83
CA PHE A 591 32.40 -5.02 11.96
C PHE A 591 31.44 -5.16 13.15
N LEU A 592 30.13 -5.29 12.91
CA LEU A 592 29.08 -5.39 13.94
C LEU A 592 28.84 -6.82 14.45
N ASN A 593 28.88 -7.84 13.57
CA ASN A 593 28.56 -9.24 13.89
C ASN A 593 29.54 -9.89 14.85
N ASN A 594 30.71 -9.28 15.09
CA ASN A 594 31.74 -9.96 15.85
C ASN A 594 31.51 -9.96 17.38
N ARG A 595 30.76 -9.05 18.01
CA ARG A 595 30.80 -8.94 19.50
C ARG A 595 29.59 -8.37 20.27
N VAL A 596 28.38 -8.18 19.71
CA VAL A 596 27.27 -7.62 20.53
C VAL A 596 25.87 -8.16 20.20
N PRO A 597 25.01 -8.49 21.21
CA PRO A 597 23.64 -8.92 21.00
C PRO A 597 22.72 -7.70 20.81
N PHE A 598 22.63 -7.16 19.60
CA PHE A 598 21.58 -6.20 19.23
C PHE A 598 20.65 -6.81 18.18
N ALA A 599 19.37 -6.43 18.24
CA ALA A 599 18.47 -6.55 17.10
C ALA A 599 18.90 -5.51 16.06
N VAL A 600 19.90 -5.83 15.24
CA VAL A 600 20.06 -5.12 13.98
C VAL A 600 18.83 -5.48 13.16
N GLY A 601 17.82 -4.61 13.24
CA GLY A 601 16.61 -4.63 12.45
C GLY A 601 16.95 -4.39 10.99
N PHE A 602 17.66 -5.31 10.36
CA PHE A 602 17.50 -5.46 8.93
C PHE A 602 16.03 -5.77 8.73
N TYR A 603 15.28 -4.92 8.03
CA TYR A 603 13.97 -5.28 7.52
C TYR A 603 14.11 -6.64 6.82
N ARG A 604 13.76 -7.72 7.53
CA ARG A 604 14.15 -9.10 7.18
C ARG A 604 13.46 -9.63 5.92
N SER A 605 12.72 -8.79 5.19
CA SER A 605 12.12 -9.11 3.89
C SER A 605 12.48 -8.16 2.74
N THR A 606 13.54 -7.33 2.86
CA THR A 606 13.82 -6.35 1.78
C THR A 606 14.47 -6.95 0.56
N PHE A 607 15.45 -7.87 0.65
CA PHE A 607 16.20 -8.23 -0.57
C PHE A 607 15.28 -8.70 -1.71
N PHE A 608 14.44 -9.72 -1.52
CA PHE A 608 13.58 -10.19 -2.61
C PHE A 608 12.44 -9.21 -2.96
N SER A 609 11.86 -8.52 -1.98
CA SER A 609 10.77 -7.56 -2.23
C SER A 609 11.26 -6.31 -2.97
N GLN A 610 12.38 -5.76 -2.53
CA GLN A 610 13.08 -4.64 -3.16
C GLN A 610 13.49 -5.01 -4.59
N ARG A 611 14.13 -6.18 -4.80
CA ARG A 611 14.54 -6.62 -6.13
C ARG A 611 13.34 -6.85 -7.06
N ARG A 612 12.22 -7.36 -6.54
CA ARG A 612 10.97 -7.44 -7.30
C ARG A 612 10.53 -6.05 -7.72
N ASP A 613 10.41 -5.12 -6.78
CA ASP A 613 9.89 -3.78 -7.05
C ASP A 613 10.78 -3.02 -8.03
N GLU A 614 12.10 -3.14 -7.89
CA GLU A 614 13.07 -2.62 -8.86
C GLU A 614 12.86 -3.23 -10.27
N ILE A 615 12.67 -4.55 -10.40
CA ILE A 615 12.35 -5.18 -11.69
C ILE A 615 11.02 -4.66 -12.23
N LEU A 616 9.99 -4.50 -11.40
CA LEU A 616 8.66 -4.03 -11.83
C LEU A 616 8.68 -2.58 -12.30
N VAL A 617 9.51 -1.73 -11.69
CA VAL A 617 9.75 -0.35 -12.15
C VAL A 617 10.37 -0.34 -13.54
N GLN A 618 11.36 -1.22 -13.80
CA GLN A 618 12.06 -1.27 -15.09
C GLN A 618 11.27 -2.02 -16.17
N VAL A 619 10.54 -3.06 -15.79
CA VAL A 619 9.77 -3.94 -16.68
C VAL A 619 8.37 -4.16 -16.10
N PRO A 620 7.46 -3.17 -16.20
CA PRO A 620 6.09 -3.31 -15.69
C PRO A 620 5.32 -4.50 -16.30
N ALA A 621 5.72 -4.95 -17.49
CA ALA A 621 5.18 -6.14 -18.15
C ALA A 621 5.49 -7.45 -17.40
N ALA A 622 6.49 -7.48 -16.51
CA ALA A 622 6.81 -8.59 -15.62
C ALA A 622 5.89 -8.64 -14.38
N ASN A 623 5.06 -7.63 -14.15
CA ASN A 623 4.08 -7.65 -13.06
C ASN A 623 2.97 -8.65 -13.38
N ILE A 624 2.84 -9.71 -12.58
CA ILE A 624 1.80 -10.75 -12.71
C ILE A 624 0.36 -10.21 -12.68
N TYR A 625 0.14 -9.01 -12.16
CA TYR A 625 -1.16 -8.35 -12.10
C TYR A 625 -1.39 -7.35 -13.25
N SER A 626 -0.34 -7.00 -14.02
CA SER A 626 -0.44 -6.10 -15.16
C SER A 626 -0.89 -6.81 -16.43
N THR A 627 -1.77 -6.17 -17.20
CA THR A 627 -2.05 -6.53 -18.61
C THR A 627 -1.47 -5.50 -19.59
N SER A 628 -0.71 -4.51 -19.10
CA SER A 628 -0.13 -3.45 -19.93
C SER A 628 1.25 -3.83 -20.45
N THR A 629 1.47 -3.62 -21.74
CA THR A 629 2.76 -3.80 -22.45
C THR A 629 3.49 -2.48 -22.72
N ARG A 630 2.99 -1.32 -22.23
CA ARG A 630 3.56 0.00 -22.57
C ARG A 630 4.74 0.38 -21.66
N TYR A 631 5.81 0.90 -22.27
CA TYR A 631 6.98 1.48 -21.61
C TYR A 631 7.01 3.01 -21.75
N PRO A 632 7.45 3.76 -20.73
CA PRO A 632 7.83 5.17 -20.91
C PRO A 632 9.10 5.25 -21.77
N THR A 633 9.02 5.92 -22.91
CA THR A 633 10.05 5.92 -23.96
C THR A 633 11.29 6.79 -23.64
N THR A 634 11.28 7.59 -22.58
CA THR A 634 12.25 8.68 -22.39
C THR A 634 13.51 8.32 -21.56
N ARG A 635 13.69 7.08 -21.08
CA ARG A 635 14.89 6.67 -20.30
C ARG A 635 15.42 5.26 -20.61
N ILE A 636 15.43 4.85 -21.87
CA ILE A 636 15.72 3.45 -22.24
C ILE A 636 17.16 3.00 -21.88
N ARG A 637 18.20 3.80 -22.16
CA ARG A 637 19.60 3.35 -21.99
C ARG A 637 20.03 3.11 -20.53
N SER A 638 19.71 4.03 -19.61
CA SER A 638 20.05 3.87 -18.18
C SER A 638 19.25 2.73 -17.52
N SER A 639 18.01 2.52 -17.95
CA SER A 639 17.12 1.46 -17.46
C SER A 639 17.62 0.04 -17.81
N VAL A 640 18.24 -0.13 -18.99
CA VAL A 640 18.81 -1.41 -19.44
C VAL A 640 19.98 -1.84 -18.55
N MET A 641 20.98 -0.97 -18.36
CA MET A 641 22.15 -1.29 -17.54
C MET A 641 21.75 -1.54 -16.08
N TYR A 642 20.80 -0.76 -15.57
CA TYR A 642 20.28 -0.93 -14.22
C TYR A 642 19.57 -2.29 -14.04
N LEU A 643 18.70 -2.71 -14.97
CA LEU A 643 18.07 -4.03 -14.92
C LEU A 643 19.10 -5.17 -14.98
N SER A 644 20.14 -5.03 -15.80
CA SER A 644 21.24 -6.01 -15.83
C SER A 644 21.94 -6.13 -14.50
N GLY A 645 22.22 -5.00 -13.83
CA GLY A 645 22.82 -4.98 -12.50
C GLY A 645 21.93 -5.62 -11.44
N ILE A 646 20.61 -5.42 -11.53
CA ILE A 646 19.63 -6.06 -10.62
C ILE A 646 19.67 -7.58 -10.79
N LEU A 647 19.59 -8.09 -12.03
CA LEU A 647 19.60 -9.52 -12.30
C LEU A 647 20.93 -10.18 -11.91
N ASP A 648 22.06 -9.53 -12.19
CA ASP A 648 23.39 -9.99 -11.76
C ASP A 648 23.50 -10.06 -10.22
N THR A 649 22.94 -9.07 -9.53
CA THR A 649 22.87 -9.07 -8.06
C THR A 649 22.03 -10.22 -7.52
N ILE A 650 20.89 -10.52 -8.17
CA ILE A 650 20.05 -11.67 -7.80
C ILE A 650 20.79 -12.99 -8.09
N ASP A 651 21.47 -13.10 -9.22
CA ASP A 651 22.19 -14.32 -9.61
C ASP A 651 23.35 -14.63 -8.65
N LYS A 652 24.08 -13.59 -8.22
CA LYS A 652 25.16 -13.70 -7.23
C LYS A 652 24.65 -14.01 -5.82
N HIS A 653 23.37 -13.77 -5.52
CA HIS A 653 22.80 -14.08 -4.22
C HIS A 653 22.57 -15.58 -4.06
N ARG A 654 23.32 -16.21 -3.15
CA ARG A 654 23.17 -17.63 -2.82
C ARG A 654 21.91 -17.84 -1.98
N LEU A 655 20.80 -18.18 -2.63
CA LEU A 655 19.54 -18.54 -1.97
C LEU A 655 19.73 -19.79 -1.10
N SER A 656 19.44 -19.67 0.19
CA SER A 656 19.41 -20.79 1.13
C SER A 656 17.98 -21.26 1.39
N TYR A 657 17.81 -22.48 1.90
CA TYR A 657 16.49 -23.06 2.18
C TYR A 657 15.66 -22.24 3.19
N SER A 658 16.31 -21.65 4.20
CA SER A 658 15.64 -20.82 5.21
C SER A 658 15.02 -19.54 4.64
N GLN A 659 15.47 -19.10 3.46
CA GLN A 659 15.01 -17.89 2.79
C GLN A 659 13.86 -18.13 1.79
N MET A 660 13.42 -19.38 1.61
CA MET A 660 12.35 -19.73 0.64
C MET A 660 11.03 -19.04 0.98
N LYS A 661 10.71 -18.88 2.27
CA LYS A 661 9.54 -18.13 2.73
C LYS A 661 9.55 -16.70 2.20
N ASP A 662 10.66 -16.00 2.34
CA ASP A 662 10.80 -14.61 1.93
C ASP A 662 10.75 -14.48 0.40
N LEU A 663 11.29 -15.47 -0.32
CA LEU A 663 11.17 -15.55 -1.77
C LEU A 663 9.71 -15.73 -2.22
N TYR A 664 8.91 -16.53 -1.52
CA TYR A 664 7.50 -16.72 -1.83
C TYR A 664 6.66 -15.50 -1.49
N VAL A 665 6.83 -14.95 -0.29
CA VAL A 665 6.09 -13.78 0.20
C VAL A 665 6.39 -12.56 -0.67
N SER A 666 7.64 -12.37 -1.08
CA SER A 666 7.99 -11.30 -2.01
C SER A 666 7.37 -11.52 -3.39
N GLY A 667 7.28 -12.74 -3.90
CA GLY A 667 6.80 -13.01 -5.26
C GLY A 667 7.83 -12.68 -6.35
N LEU A 668 9.11 -12.50 -6.00
CA LEU A 668 10.19 -12.27 -6.97
C LEU A 668 10.30 -13.42 -7.98
N HIS A 669 10.14 -14.67 -7.52
CA HIS A 669 10.15 -15.87 -8.37
C HIS A 669 9.09 -15.82 -9.47
N LEU A 670 7.91 -15.25 -9.19
CA LEU A 670 6.84 -15.04 -10.19
C LEU A 670 7.22 -13.95 -11.20
N CYS A 671 7.85 -12.88 -10.72
CA CYS A 671 8.32 -11.78 -11.57
C CYS A 671 9.40 -12.26 -12.55
N LEU A 672 10.38 -13.02 -12.07
CA LEU A 672 11.43 -13.61 -12.90
C LEU A 672 10.87 -14.63 -13.91
N ASN A 673 9.93 -15.49 -13.51
CA ASN A 673 9.30 -16.45 -14.42
C ASN A 673 8.49 -15.74 -15.52
N ARG A 674 7.90 -14.59 -15.21
CA ARG A 674 7.22 -13.79 -16.22
C ARG A 674 8.21 -13.08 -17.15
N LEU A 675 9.28 -12.50 -16.59
CA LEU A 675 10.36 -11.87 -17.36
C LEU A 675 11.01 -12.84 -18.35
N SER A 676 11.24 -14.10 -17.95
CA SER A 676 11.84 -15.13 -18.82
C SER A 676 10.92 -15.54 -19.99
N ARG A 677 9.60 -15.41 -19.84
CA ARG A 677 8.58 -15.80 -20.82
C ARG A 677 8.05 -14.66 -21.68
N LEU A 678 8.51 -13.42 -21.49
CA LEU A 678 8.05 -12.28 -22.28
C LEU A 678 8.29 -12.53 -23.80
N PRO A 679 7.32 -12.27 -24.70
CA PRO A 679 7.47 -12.51 -26.14
C PRO A 679 8.60 -11.71 -26.78
N VAL A 680 9.32 -12.24 -27.78
CA VAL A 680 10.35 -11.46 -28.54
C VAL A 680 9.73 -10.15 -29.05
N GLY A 681 10.40 -9.02 -28.79
CA GLY A 681 9.89 -7.68 -29.13
C GLY A 681 9.04 -6.99 -28.04
N SER A 682 8.65 -7.68 -26.96
CA SER A 682 7.91 -7.06 -25.84
C SER A 682 8.78 -6.24 -24.87
N LEU A 683 10.11 -6.24 -25.05
CA LEU A 683 11.03 -5.35 -24.34
C LEU A 683 11.45 -4.23 -25.31
N PRO A 684 11.75 -3.01 -24.83
CA PRO A 684 12.17 -1.91 -25.69
C PRO A 684 13.39 -2.27 -26.57
N PRO A 685 13.52 -1.66 -27.76
CA PRO A 685 14.70 -1.83 -28.62
C PRO A 685 15.99 -1.56 -27.84
N GLY A 686 16.92 -2.52 -27.84
CA GLY A 686 18.17 -2.48 -27.07
C GLY A 686 18.25 -3.52 -25.93
N TYR A 687 17.11 -3.98 -25.39
CA TYR A 687 17.08 -5.01 -24.34
C TYR A 687 17.48 -6.41 -24.84
N SER A 688 17.32 -6.68 -26.14
CA SER A 688 17.69 -7.97 -26.74
C SER A 688 19.17 -8.29 -26.63
N LYS A 689 20.05 -7.26 -26.59
CA LYS A 689 21.50 -7.43 -26.46
C LYS A 689 21.94 -7.95 -25.09
N HIS A 690 21.13 -7.77 -24.05
CA HIS A 690 21.51 -8.08 -22.66
C HIS A 690 20.96 -9.41 -22.15
N HIS A 691 20.31 -10.21 -23.00
CA HIS A 691 19.84 -11.56 -22.68
C HIS A 691 19.02 -11.69 -21.37
N PHE A 692 18.27 -10.65 -20.97
CA PHE A 692 17.54 -10.63 -19.69
C PHE A 692 16.63 -11.83 -19.45
N ARG A 693 16.02 -12.37 -20.51
CA ARG A 693 15.20 -13.58 -20.42
C ARG A 693 16.02 -14.81 -20.07
N GLY A 694 17.19 -14.93 -20.70
CA GLY A 694 18.15 -15.99 -20.43
C GLY A 694 18.69 -15.89 -19.01
N GLN A 695 19.03 -14.68 -18.55
CA GLN A 695 19.47 -14.45 -17.17
C GLN A 695 18.38 -14.79 -16.15
N ALA A 696 17.15 -14.29 -16.34
CA ALA A 696 16.03 -14.62 -15.46
C ALA A 696 15.73 -16.13 -15.44
N LYS A 697 15.81 -16.80 -16.60
CA LYS A 697 15.66 -18.26 -16.68
C LYS A 697 16.79 -19.00 -15.95
N ALA A 698 18.04 -18.58 -16.12
CA ALA A 698 19.19 -19.21 -15.45
C ALA A 698 19.09 -19.10 -13.93
N ILE A 699 18.61 -17.96 -13.40
CA ILE A 699 18.33 -17.78 -11.97
C ILE A 699 17.26 -18.76 -11.50
N LEU A 700 16.15 -18.89 -12.22
CA LEU A 700 15.05 -19.80 -11.86
C LEU A 700 15.47 -21.27 -11.92
N ASP A 701 16.23 -21.65 -12.94
CA ASP A 701 16.74 -23.02 -13.10
C ASP A 701 17.69 -23.37 -11.93
N ARG A 702 18.45 -22.38 -11.41
CA ARG A 702 19.29 -22.54 -10.20
C ARG A 702 18.47 -22.69 -8.92
N TRP A 703 17.31 -22.04 -8.82
CA TRP A 703 16.42 -22.12 -7.64
C TRP A 703 15.47 -23.33 -7.67
N GLU A 704 15.26 -23.95 -8.82
CA GLU A 704 14.37 -25.10 -9.00
C GLU A 704 14.61 -26.26 -8.00
N PRO A 705 15.86 -26.70 -7.73
CA PRO A 705 16.11 -27.76 -6.75
C PRO A 705 15.64 -27.39 -5.34
N LEU A 706 15.72 -26.11 -4.96
CA LEU A 706 15.26 -25.62 -3.65
C LEU A 706 13.73 -25.59 -3.59
N HIS A 707 13.06 -25.16 -4.66
CA HIS A 707 11.60 -25.23 -4.76
C HIS A 707 11.07 -26.66 -4.70
N ARG A 708 11.73 -27.61 -5.38
CA ARG A 708 11.36 -29.03 -5.33
C ARG A 708 11.57 -29.61 -3.93
N LYS A 709 12.68 -29.28 -3.28
CA LYS A 709 12.94 -29.69 -1.90
C LYS A 709 11.87 -29.12 -0.95
N ASP A 710 11.51 -27.85 -1.11
CA ASP A 710 10.48 -27.20 -0.30
C ASP A 710 9.12 -27.85 -0.50
N LEU A 711 8.65 -28.07 -1.74
CA LEU A 711 7.34 -28.67 -2.05
C LEU A 711 7.12 -30.08 -1.48
N CYS A 712 8.21 -30.83 -1.29
CA CYS A 712 8.23 -32.18 -0.74
C CYS A 712 8.42 -32.22 0.78
N SER A 713 8.73 -31.08 1.40
CA SER A 713 8.95 -31.02 2.85
C SER A 713 7.61 -31.13 3.60
N PRO A 714 7.51 -31.90 4.68
CA PRO A 714 6.33 -31.85 5.55
C PRO A 714 6.10 -30.46 6.16
N GLU A 715 7.15 -29.64 6.23
CA GLU A 715 7.12 -28.24 6.68
C GLU A 715 6.85 -27.25 5.54
N THR A 716 6.41 -27.74 4.36
CA THR A 716 6.13 -26.90 3.18
C THR A 716 5.23 -25.72 3.55
N LEU A 717 5.66 -24.51 3.22
CA LEU A 717 4.88 -23.28 3.41
C LEU A 717 3.78 -23.10 2.34
N THR A 718 3.84 -23.87 1.27
CA THR A 718 3.03 -23.73 0.04
C THR A 718 1.94 -24.80 -0.05
N LEU A 719 0.87 -24.69 0.73
CA LEU A 719 -0.34 -25.52 0.61
C LEU A 719 -1.33 -25.00 -0.45
N TRP A 720 -1.11 -23.79 -0.94
CA TRP A 720 -1.97 -23.11 -1.90
C TRP A 720 -1.17 -22.80 -3.16
N ALA A 721 -1.66 -23.25 -4.30
CA ALA A 721 -1.11 -22.94 -5.61
C ALA A 721 -2.01 -21.93 -6.33
N LYS A 722 -1.40 -20.99 -7.06
CA LYS A 722 -2.15 -20.07 -7.92
C LYS A 722 -2.69 -20.83 -9.13
N LYS A 723 -3.98 -20.68 -9.45
CA LYS A 723 -4.59 -21.17 -10.69
C LYS A 723 -5.11 -19.97 -11.49
N GLY A 724 -4.49 -19.72 -12.63
CA GLY A 724 -4.78 -18.53 -13.42
C GLY A 724 -4.44 -17.23 -12.71
N HIS A 725 -5.16 -16.16 -13.07
CA HIS A 725 -4.90 -14.83 -12.49
C HIS A 725 -5.67 -14.56 -11.19
N ARG A 726 -6.71 -15.35 -10.88
CA ARG A 726 -7.70 -14.98 -9.83
C ARG A 726 -8.10 -16.10 -8.88
N LYS A 727 -7.53 -17.30 -9.00
CA LYS A 727 -7.92 -18.44 -8.16
C LYS A 727 -6.70 -18.94 -7.39
N LEU A 728 -6.95 -19.36 -6.16
CA LEU A 728 -6.04 -20.18 -5.37
C LEU A 728 -6.66 -21.56 -5.26
N VAL A 729 -5.82 -22.59 -5.36
CA VAL A 729 -6.23 -23.99 -5.23
C VAL A 729 -5.44 -24.58 -4.09
N PHE A 730 -6.13 -25.17 -3.13
CA PHE A 730 -5.49 -25.97 -2.10
C PHE A 730 -4.95 -27.26 -2.71
N VAL A 731 -3.69 -27.56 -2.43
CA VAL A 731 -2.99 -28.75 -2.92
C VAL A 731 -2.42 -29.48 -1.71
N PRO A 732 -3.02 -30.62 -1.30
CA PRO A 732 -2.60 -31.34 -0.09
C PRO A 732 -1.19 -31.91 -0.24
N LEU A 733 -0.52 -32.24 0.88
CA LEU A 733 0.87 -32.72 0.90
C LEU A 733 1.08 -34.01 0.10
N ASN A 734 0.05 -34.84 -0.01
CA ASN A 734 0.07 -36.10 -0.76
C ASN A 734 -0.39 -35.96 -2.23
N ASP A 735 -0.60 -34.74 -2.72
CA ASP A 735 -1.01 -34.54 -4.12
C ASP A 735 0.12 -34.96 -5.07
N PRO A 736 -0.12 -35.85 -6.06
CA PRO A 736 0.92 -36.36 -6.95
C PRO A 736 1.57 -35.26 -7.79
N ARG A 737 0.94 -34.09 -7.93
CA ARG A 737 1.52 -32.94 -8.62
C ARG A 737 2.72 -32.35 -7.88
N ARG A 738 2.89 -32.59 -6.57
CA ARG A 738 4.03 -32.07 -5.78
C ARG A 738 5.36 -32.74 -6.13
N THR A 739 5.33 -34.02 -6.52
CA THR A 739 6.52 -34.80 -6.88
C THR A 739 6.65 -35.00 -8.39
N GLY A 740 5.56 -34.79 -9.14
CA GLY A 740 5.52 -34.96 -10.58
C GLY A 740 6.27 -33.88 -11.39
N PRO A 741 6.31 -34.02 -12.72
CA PRO A 741 6.92 -33.05 -13.63
C PRO A 741 6.25 -31.65 -13.53
N ASP A 742 4.99 -31.62 -13.11
CA ASP A 742 4.18 -30.40 -12.95
C ASP A 742 4.39 -29.67 -11.61
N ALA A 743 5.27 -30.14 -10.72
CA ALA A 743 5.50 -29.55 -9.40
C ALA A 743 5.78 -28.04 -9.48
N MET A 744 6.56 -27.61 -10.46
CA MET A 744 6.90 -26.19 -10.64
C MET A 744 5.71 -25.32 -11.04
N LYS A 745 4.63 -25.89 -11.57
CA LYS A 745 3.37 -25.16 -11.82
C LYS A 745 2.67 -24.78 -10.51
N LEU A 746 2.93 -25.48 -9.41
CA LEU A 746 2.41 -25.11 -8.09
C LEU A 746 3.05 -23.81 -7.57
N ILE A 747 4.34 -23.62 -7.87
CA ILE A 747 5.11 -22.43 -7.51
C ILE A 747 4.82 -21.26 -8.45
N TYR A 748 4.90 -21.50 -9.77
CA TYR A 748 4.82 -20.43 -10.77
C TYR A 748 3.39 -20.08 -11.23
N GLY A 749 2.41 -20.87 -10.82
CA GLY A 749 1.01 -20.76 -11.22
C GLY A 749 0.61 -21.82 -12.25
N MET A 750 -0.56 -22.42 -12.05
CA MET A 750 -1.19 -23.38 -12.94
C MET A 750 -1.96 -22.64 -14.04
N ASP A 751 -1.84 -23.12 -15.28
CA ASP A 751 -2.59 -22.57 -16.41
C ASP A 751 -4.11 -22.78 -16.22
N ASP A 752 -4.91 -21.80 -16.64
CA ASP A 752 -6.38 -21.87 -16.55
C ASP A 752 -6.97 -22.99 -17.44
N TYR A 753 -6.22 -23.48 -18.44
CA TYR A 753 -6.70 -24.30 -19.54
C TYR A 753 -6.64 -25.83 -19.33
N ALA A 754 -6.20 -26.33 -18.18
CA ALA A 754 -5.96 -27.77 -18.01
C ALA A 754 -7.18 -28.63 -17.57
N VAL A 755 -8.43 -28.16 -17.65
CA VAL A 755 -9.60 -28.94 -17.14
C VAL A 755 -10.76 -29.16 -18.13
N GLU A 756 -10.71 -28.66 -19.36
CA GLU A 756 -11.77 -28.96 -20.35
C GLU A 756 -11.52 -30.20 -21.22
N GLY A 757 -10.46 -30.97 -20.93
CA GLY A 757 -10.05 -32.15 -21.70
C GLY A 757 -10.28 -33.51 -21.02
N ILE A 758 -11.30 -33.68 -20.18
CA ILE A 758 -11.77 -35.01 -19.77
C ILE A 758 -13.15 -35.21 -20.38
N GLY A 759 -13.18 -36.07 -21.39
CA GLY A 759 -14.20 -36.15 -22.44
C GLY A 759 -15.61 -36.47 -21.97
N MET A 760 -16.56 -35.86 -22.69
CA MET A 760 -17.75 -36.58 -23.13
C MET A 760 -17.33 -37.53 -24.26
N SER A 761 -17.10 -38.79 -23.89
CA SER A 761 -17.29 -39.97 -24.73
C SER A 761 -17.89 -41.06 -23.86
#